data_AF-A0A378K5S8-F1
#
_entry.id   AF-A0A378K5S8-F1
#
_cell.length_a   1.000
_cell.length_b   1.000
_cell.length_c   1.000
_cell.angle_alpha   90.00
_cell.angle_beta   90.00
_cell.angle_gamma   90.00
#
_symmetry.space_group_name_H-M   'P 1'
#
loop_
_entity.id
_entity.type
_entity.pdbx_description
1 polymer ?
#
loop_
_entity_poly.entity_id
_entity_poly.type
_entity_poly.pdbx_seq_one_letter_code
_entity_poly.pdbx_strand_id
1 'polypeptide(L)'
;MPLNLPPKSSKDIMPLVIAYNNAPEDNKIQKLFYLQKINYLLNKTQLNDDLFDWINDAEEGGWLNELAKFSINPNASFFLKGMQFAKAITEEIKNKPEINSSEINIYQLMQERDQLLKEVEFEKCATRYVEINFLLNELALNDKKTKEIVERQTEILRLVAPKIKAIKGESIDNLPVIPSYKTKELGNHVNNFNFKFTMSGWEAPFVFRVEDRHELGKEQELHSYGVSKYFIEDYSVFMMRFKAEDGSTVYKPVILSQFANQNNLEEIAKQLKDGSPKNIAPRIGYYFVQLTDFCLKLIETHNYHPDIKLNNFLVHNNRVLVSDRKTFTTNDNPLASEILTSPLFAPDEFLKCLLFNKEGDPVGYNRNALWKRMNMPQFMAYQLGMALKQFLILTQLDELPDDFRNPDHSALSHFKTPSRQIINLSLLVQELTRLDPDKRMTIKQFQTLLNFKNLPPDAFYQKVEEVFPSSQLGIAEDIDALNKVLNSDLKGEALLKQANPVFTKLSKYDPKETRLTRLAEKLAIRCFNNMSKPYFQKLSGLVESALEKDANEIRQLLNPQSNRERLLQKASPIFLKLFERQPEVPQLTDLAKQLAAQCFDKSSKNYFTRQLPLLIEEELLNQDWEQAPWYRKALHWLTFGYFRVDNVTEISSLKIPEHTKGKEFQTYFSQLLFLPSEEIKNMFTSKDSQTAGFLLGYIEKEREKREMETPSVQIPVDLKGEEFQMHFPQLEFLPSKDFESIGEKEGEHLECFIFANLQEILSHNNGDSSEKNSTSEPSDSESEIHLNTGNVDTIIIANEPNPTEAKPQKKDNDGAKQNNPAKASSPEGKVSTPEIDEHPKKKITDDTPKPKTKRSVHFFDEAKKSKPKVKENASPPVDETPPAKRKNVCRIDSVRSTLFRGDGSHRQKIKEQRPRLSEIAWEPPKPNLQ
;
A
#
# COMPACT_ATOMS: atom_id res chain seq x y z
N MET A 1 -16.66 9.79 -56.28
CA MET A 1 -16.49 8.32 -56.27
C MET A 1 -17.15 7.74 -55.02
N PRO A 2 -17.71 6.50 -55.00
CA PRO A 2 -18.10 5.83 -53.76
C PRO A 2 -16.88 5.52 -52.87
N LEU A 3 -17.10 5.27 -51.57
CA LEU A 3 -16.07 4.83 -50.62
C LEU A 3 -15.59 3.42 -51.00
N ASN A 4 -14.27 3.24 -51.10
CA ASN A 4 -13.63 1.97 -51.38
C ASN A 4 -14.05 0.91 -50.36
N LEU A 5 -14.36 -0.31 -50.83
CA LEU A 5 -14.72 -1.41 -49.92
C LEU A 5 -13.54 -1.74 -48.99
N PRO A 6 -13.80 -2.07 -47.71
CA PRO A 6 -12.75 -2.45 -46.79
C PRO A 6 -12.15 -3.80 -47.18
N PRO A 7 -10.96 -4.17 -46.65
CA PRO A 7 -10.36 -5.47 -46.90
C PRO A 7 -11.32 -6.62 -46.57
N LYS A 8 -11.27 -7.71 -47.34
CA LYS A 8 -12.16 -8.88 -47.16
C LYS A 8 -12.07 -9.51 -45.76
N SER A 9 -10.95 -9.31 -45.07
CA SER A 9 -10.72 -9.72 -43.68
C SER A 9 -11.60 -8.97 -42.68
N SER A 10 -12.08 -7.76 -43.02
CA SER A 10 -12.85 -6.87 -42.14
C SER A 10 -14.36 -7.02 -42.34
N LYS A 11 -14.90 -8.19 -41.99
CA LYS A 11 -16.30 -8.58 -42.26
C LYS A 11 -17.34 -7.67 -41.60
N ASP A 12 -17.04 -7.08 -40.45
CA ASP A 12 -18.00 -6.28 -39.68
C ASP A 12 -18.13 -4.84 -40.21
N ILE A 13 -17.11 -4.33 -40.89
CA ILE A 13 -17.10 -2.97 -41.46
C ILE A 13 -17.74 -2.96 -42.86
N MET A 14 -17.60 -4.06 -43.61
CA MET A 14 -18.09 -4.21 -44.99
C MET A 14 -19.57 -3.83 -45.17
N PRO A 15 -20.53 -4.32 -44.35
CA PRO A 15 -21.95 -3.95 -44.51
C PRO A 15 -22.20 -2.45 -44.33
N LEU A 16 -21.45 -1.80 -43.44
CA LEU A 16 -21.60 -0.38 -43.15
C LEU A 16 -21.09 0.48 -44.32
N VAL A 17 -20.00 0.08 -44.97
CA VAL A 17 -19.48 0.76 -46.17
C VAL A 17 -20.44 0.59 -47.35
N ILE A 18 -21.03 -0.60 -47.51
CA ILE A 18 -22.07 -0.82 -48.53
C ILE A 18 -23.29 0.07 -48.26
N ALA A 19 -23.75 0.16 -47.01
CA ALA A 19 -24.87 1.02 -46.64
C ALA A 19 -24.55 2.51 -46.87
N TYR A 20 -23.33 2.97 -46.56
CA TYR A 20 -22.87 4.32 -46.88
C TYR A 20 -22.92 4.59 -48.40
N ASN A 21 -22.43 3.66 -49.22
CA ASN A 21 -22.40 3.81 -50.67
C ASN A 21 -23.81 3.80 -51.29
N ASN A 22 -24.73 3.02 -50.73
CA ASN A 22 -26.12 2.94 -51.18
C ASN A 22 -26.99 4.08 -50.67
N ALA A 23 -26.59 4.78 -49.60
CA ALA A 23 -27.33 5.93 -49.10
C ALA A 23 -27.41 7.05 -50.16
N PRO A 24 -28.57 7.71 -50.33
CA PRO A 24 -28.71 8.83 -51.26
C PRO A 24 -27.72 9.96 -50.94
N GLU A 25 -27.13 10.56 -51.98
CA GLU A 25 -26.09 11.59 -51.82
C GLU A 25 -26.63 12.90 -51.21
N ASP A 26 -27.92 13.17 -51.39
CA ASP A 26 -28.65 14.26 -50.74
C ASP A 26 -28.98 13.98 -49.27
N ASN A 27 -29.01 12.71 -48.85
CA ASN A 27 -29.18 12.32 -47.46
C ASN A 27 -27.84 12.24 -46.71
N LYS A 28 -27.19 13.40 -46.59
CA LYS A 28 -25.90 13.53 -45.90
C LYS A 28 -25.93 13.16 -44.42
N ILE A 29 -27.09 13.26 -43.76
CA ILE A 29 -27.24 12.80 -42.36
C ILE A 29 -27.04 11.29 -42.26
N GLN A 30 -27.62 10.51 -43.19
CA GLN A 30 -27.42 9.06 -43.26
C GLN A 30 -25.97 8.70 -43.59
N LYS A 31 -25.33 9.45 -44.50
CA LYS A 31 -23.89 9.32 -44.81
C LYS A 31 -23.04 9.53 -43.55
N LEU A 32 -23.26 10.63 -42.83
CA LEU A 32 -22.55 10.96 -41.58
C LEU A 32 -22.80 9.94 -40.47
N PHE A 33 -24.01 9.38 -40.37
CA PHE A 33 -24.30 8.27 -39.45
C PHE A 33 -23.43 7.05 -39.72
N TYR A 34 -23.37 6.57 -40.98
CA TYR A 34 -22.55 5.42 -41.31
C TYR A 34 -21.05 5.70 -41.18
N LEU A 35 -20.57 6.90 -41.51
CA LEU A 35 -19.19 7.30 -41.23
C LEU A 35 -18.88 7.24 -39.73
N GLN A 36 -19.76 7.77 -38.87
CA GLN A 36 -19.54 7.73 -37.43
C GLN A 36 -19.60 6.29 -36.89
N LYS A 37 -20.51 5.46 -37.43
CA LYS A 37 -20.67 4.04 -37.06
C LYS A 37 -19.45 3.20 -37.46
N ILE A 38 -18.89 3.43 -38.66
CA ILE A 38 -17.63 2.83 -39.11
C ILE A 38 -16.48 3.26 -38.19
N ASN A 39 -16.35 4.56 -37.89
CA ASN A 39 -15.31 5.06 -36.98
C ASN A 39 -15.43 4.44 -35.58
N TYR A 40 -16.66 4.32 -35.05
CA TYR A 40 -16.90 3.70 -33.74
C TYR A 40 -16.41 2.25 -33.70
N LEU A 41 -16.64 1.49 -34.77
CA LEU A 41 -16.21 0.10 -34.89
C LEU A 41 -14.70 -0.04 -35.09
N LEU A 42 -14.09 0.78 -35.95
CA LEU A 42 -12.64 0.82 -36.17
C LEU A 42 -11.85 0.97 -34.88
N ASN A 43 -12.32 1.80 -33.95
CA ASN A 43 -11.63 1.99 -32.66
C ASN A 43 -11.66 0.74 -31.76
N LYS A 44 -12.53 -0.25 -32.04
CA LYS A 44 -12.60 -1.55 -31.35
C LYS A 44 -11.94 -2.69 -32.13
N THR A 45 -11.44 -2.42 -33.34
CA THR A 45 -10.88 -3.45 -34.22
C THR A 45 -9.36 -3.45 -34.14
N GLN A 46 -8.77 -4.63 -33.94
CA GLN A 46 -7.32 -4.78 -34.09
C GLN A 46 -6.94 -4.65 -35.57
N LEU A 47 -5.97 -3.79 -35.86
CA LEU A 47 -5.55 -3.54 -37.25
C LEU A 47 -4.59 -4.64 -37.75
N ASN A 48 -4.75 -4.98 -39.02
CA ASN A 48 -3.76 -5.67 -39.84
C ASN A 48 -3.24 -4.72 -40.93
N ASP A 49 -2.31 -5.20 -41.77
CA ASP A 49 -1.68 -4.38 -42.80
C ASP A 49 -2.70 -3.76 -43.77
N ASP A 50 -3.59 -4.57 -44.34
CA ASP A 50 -4.59 -4.10 -45.32
C ASP A 50 -5.56 -3.06 -44.72
N LEU A 51 -6.04 -3.30 -43.49
CA LEU A 51 -6.98 -2.39 -42.84
C LEU A 51 -6.28 -1.10 -42.43
N PHE A 52 -5.01 -1.18 -42.01
CA PHE A 52 -4.20 0.00 -41.72
C PHE A 52 -4.02 0.87 -42.97
N ASP A 53 -3.76 0.28 -44.13
CA ASP A 53 -3.64 1.04 -45.38
C ASP A 53 -4.99 1.65 -45.77
N TRP A 54 -6.09 0.91 -45.65
CA TRP A 54 -7.44 1.41 -45.97
C TRP A 54 -7.84 2.62 -45.10
N ILE A 55 -7.56 2.60 -43.79
CA ILE A 55 -7.87 3.75 -42.91
C ILE A 55 -6.93 4.94 -43.11
N ASN A 56 -5.79 4.77 -43.80
CA ASN A 56 -4.87 5.86 -44.12
C ASN A 56 -4.95 6.28 -45.61
N ASP A 57 -5.90 5.74 -46.38
CA ASP A 57 -6.12 6.11 -47.77
C ASP A 57 -6.71 7.53 -47.87
N ALA A 58 -5.93 8.44 -48.45
CA ALA A 58 -6.26 9.85 -48.65
C ALA A 58 -6.63 10.17 -50.11
N GLU A 59 -6.62 9.21 -51.02
CA GLU A 59 -7.04 9.41 -52.40
C GLU A 59 -8.57 9.49 -52.52
N GLU A 60 -9.08 9.87 -53.70
CA GLU A 60 -10.54 9.90 -53.93
C GLU A 60 -11.11 8.48 -53.77
N GLY A 61 -12.18 8.34 -52.97
CA GLY A 61 -12.72 7.04 -52.57
C GLY A 61 -12.07 6.45 -51.32
N GLY A 62 -10.99 7.02 -50.80
CA GLY A 62 -10.35 6.62 -49.55
C GLY A 62 -11.08 7.11 -48.29
N TRP A 63 -10.87 6.40 -47.16
CA TRP A 63 -11.51 6.71 -45.88
C TRP A 63 -11.17 8.12 -45.37
N LEU A 64 -9.91 8.55 -45.45
CA LEU A 64 -9.50 9.88 -44.98
C LEU A 64 -10.10 10.99 -45.85
N ASN A 65 -10.24 10.76 -47.15
CA ASN A 65 -10.84 11.71 -48.07
C ASN A 65 -12.34 11.92 -47.77
N GLU A 66 -13.09 10.85 -47.48
CA GLU A 66 -14.51 10.97 -47.10
C GLU A 66 -14.69 11.76 -45.80
N LEU A 67 -13.83 11.55 -44.79
CA LEU A 67 -13.87 12.36 -43.57
C LEU A 67 -13.52 13.84 -43.83
N ALA A 68 -12.58 14.11 -44.74
CA ALA A 68 -12.17 15.46 -45.09
C ALA A 68 -13.31 16.28 -45.73
N LYS A 69 -14.18 15.65 -46.53
CA LYS A 69 -15.36 16.31 -47.13
C LYS A 69 -16.30 16.94 -46.09
N PHE A 70 -16.34 16.38 -44.88
CA PHE A 70 -17.16 16.86 -43.76
C PHE A 70 -16.35 17.60 -42.69
N SER A 71 -15.09 17.98 -42.97
CA SER A 71 -14.19 18.64 -42.02
C SER A 71 -13.96 17.85 -40.72
N ILE A 72 -13.94 16.51 -40.81
CA ILE A 72 -13.71 15.62 -39.67
C ILE A 72 -12.25 15.19 -39.67
N ASN A 73 -11.55 15.42 -38.55
CA ASN A 73 -10.14 15.07 -38.45
C ASN A 73 -10.00 13.61 -37.97
N PRO A 74 -9.34 12.72 -38.76
CA PRO A 74 -9.18 11.31 -38.41
C PRO A 74 -8.35 11.09 -37.14
N ASN A 75 -7.43 12.02 -36.83
CA ASN A 75 -6.52 11.92 -35.69
C ASN A 75 -7.03 12.70 -34.45
N ALA A 76 -8.23 13.27 -34.49
CA ALA A 76 -8.81 13.96 -33.33
C ALA A 76 -9.07 13.01 -32.15
N SER A 77 -9.05 13.54 -30.93
CA SER A 77 -9.51 12.83 -29.73
C SER A 77 -10.94 12.33 -29.88
N PHE A 78 -11.36 11.34 -29.07
CA PHE A 78 -12.73 10.82 -29.11
C PHE A 78 -13.79 11.91 -28.94
N PHE A 79 -13.56 12.79 -27.96
CA PHE A 79 -14.45 13.92 -27.68
C PHE A 79 -14.52 14.87 -28.89
N LEU A 80 -13.37 15.41 -29.33
CA LEU A 80 -13.35 16.40 -30.41
C LEU A 80 -13.89 15.83 -31.72
N LYS A 81 -13.55 14.59 -32.07
CA LYS A 81 -14.06 13.92 -33.27
C LYS A 81 -15.59 13.79 -33.20
N GLY A 82 -16.14 13.42 -32.04
CA GLY A 82 -17.58 13.41 -31.80
C GLY A 82 -18.24 14.78 -32.00
N MET A 83 -17.59 15.86 -31.55
CA MET A 83 -18.07 17.24 -31.76
C MET A 83 -17.98 17.70 -33.22
N GLN A 84 -16.96 17.23 -33.98
CA GLN A 84 -16.84 17.50 -35.42
C GLN A 84 -17.98 16.83 -36.21
N PHE A 85 -18.32 15.58 -35.89
CA PHE A 85 -19.53 14.94 -36.42
C PHE A 85 -20.79 15.73 -36.07
N ALA A 86 -20.95 16.14 -34.81
CA ALA A 86 -22.10 16.90 -34.36
C ALA A 86 -22.28 18.21 -35.14
N LYS A 87 -21.17 18.92 -35.41
CA LYS A 87 -21.15 20.11 -36.25
C LYS A 87 -21.59 19.83 -37.68
N ALA A 88 -20.96 18.84 -38.34
CA ALA A 88 -21.27 18.48 -39.72
C ALA A 88 -22.72 18.03 -39.91
N ILE A 89 -23.27 17.29 -38.94
CA ILE A 89 -24.67 16.85 -38.96
C ILE A 89 -25.59 18.06 -38.81
N THR A 90 -25.28 18.99 -37.90
CA THR A 90 -26.08 20.19 -37.65
C THR A 90 -26.21 21.09 -38.88
N GLU A 91 -25.17 21.17 -39.72
CA GLU A 91 -25.19 21.93 -40.97
C GLU A 91 -26.22 21.39 -41.99
N GLU A 92 -26.61 20.12 -41.88
CA GLU A 92 -27.55 19.45 -42.78
C GLU A 92 -28.99 19.37 -42.22
N ILE A 93 -29.21 19.85 -40.99
CA ILE A 93 -30.53 19.84 -40.34
C ILE A 93 -31.42 20.95 -40.91
N LYS A 94 -32.50 20.58 -41.59
CA LYS A 94 -33.51 21.53 -42.09
C LYS A 94 -34.48 22.00 -41.00
N ASN A 95 -34.90 21.10 -40.11
CA ASN A 95 -35.85 21.38 -39.03
C ASN A 95 -35.13 21.33 -37.69
N LYS A 96 -34.86 22.49 -37.09
CA LYS A 96 -34.14 22.57 -35.82
C LYS A 96 -35.01 22.01 -34.67
N PRO A 97 -34.49 21.07 -33.86
CA PRO A 97 -35.15 20.62 -32.63
C PRO A 97 -35.41 21.76 -31.64
N GLU A 98 -36.41 21.60 -30.76
CA GLU A 98 -36.66 22.55 -29.68
C GLU A 98 -35.50 22.55 -28.66
N ILE A 99 -35.03 23.74 -28.28
CA ILE A 99 -33.89 23.92 -27.37
C ILE A 99 -34.40 24.05 -25.94
N ASN A 100 -34.28 22.98 -25.14
CA ASN A 100 -34.37 23.07 -23.67
C ASN A 100 -32.95 23.01 -23.08
N SER A 101 -32.24 24.14 -23.14
CA SER A 101 -30.80 24.25 -22.83
C SER A 101 -30.44 24.28 -21.35
N SER A 102 -31.41 24.30 -20.43
CA SER A 102 -31.20 24.45 -18.98
C SER A 102 -30.35 23.34 -18.34
N GLU A 103 -30.61 22.09 -18.71
CA GLU A 103 -30.26 20.91 -17.89
C GLU A 103 -29.56 19.79 -18.68
N ILE A 104 -29.17 20.05 -19.94
CA ILE A 104 -28.55 19.08 -20.83
C ILE A 104 -27.21 18.59 -20.27
N ASN A 105 -27.08 17.27 -20.08
CA ASN A 105 -25.84 16.63 -19.67
C ASN A 105 -25.10 16.07 -20.90
N ILE A 106 -23.96 16.67 -21.24
CA ILE A 106 -23.13 16.27 -22.39
C ILE A 106 -22.74 14.78 -22.37
N TYR A 107 -22.51 14.20 -21.19
CA TYR A 107 -22.12 12.79 -21.06
C TYR A 107 -23.29 11.85 -21.37
N GLN A 108 -24.52 12.22 -20.99
CA GLN A 108 -25.71 11.43 -21.34
C GLN A 108 -25.94 11.44 -22.85
N LEU A 109 -25.78 12.60 -23.50
CA LEU A 109 -25.87 12.71 -24.96
C LEU A 109 -24.82 11.83 -25.66
N MET A 110 -23.57 11.85 -25.19
CA MET A 110 -22.51 11.01 -25.78
C MET A 110 -22.78 9.52 -25.58
N GLN A 111 -23.22 9.09 -24.39
CA GLN A 111 -23.58 7.70 -24.10
C GLN A 111 -24.72 7.20 -24.99
N GLU A 112 -25.78 8.00 -25.11
CA GLU A 112 -26.94 7.65 -25.93
C GLU A 112 -26.55 7.55 -27.41
N ARG A 113 -25.81 8.53 -27.94
CA ARG A 113 -25.27 8.46 -29.31
C ARG A 113 -24.43 7.20 -29.51
N ASP A 114 -23.52 6.91 -28.59
CA ASP A 114 -22.62 5.77 -28.71
C ASP A 114 -23.37 4.44 -28.67
N GLN A 115 -24.49 4.35 -27.94
CA GLN A 115 -25.39 3.20 -27.97
C GLN A 115 -26.09 3.05 -29.34
N LEU A 116 -26.50 4.16 -29.97
CA LEU A 116 -27.04 4.13 -31.34
C LEU A 116 -25.99 3.61 -32.34
N LEU A 117 -24.76 4.09 -32.23
CA LEU A 117 -23.66 3.65 -33.10
C LEU A 117 -23.31 2.18 -32.87
N LYS A 118 -23.36 1.70 -31.63
CA LYS A 118 -23.01 0.33 -31.26
C LYS A 118 -23.93 -0.70 -31.90
N GLU A 119 -25.25 -0.52 -31.80
CA GLU A 119 -26.21 -1.62 -32.04
C GLU A 119 -27.43 -1.25 -32.90
N VAL A 120 -27.67 0.04 -33.17
CA VAL A 120 -28.92 0.49 -33.80
C VAL A 120 -28.73 0.82 -35.28
N GLU A 121 -29.69 0.43 -36.12
CA GLU A 121 -29.75 0.78 -37.54
C GLU A 121 -30.34 2.18 -37.75
N PHE A 122 -29.94 2.87 -38.82
CA PHE A 122 -30.29 4.27 -39.06
C PHE A 122 -31.80 4.51 -39.09
N GLU A 123 -32.56 3.63 -39.73
CA GLU A 123 -34.01 3.76 -39.91
C GLU A 123 -34.77 3.78 -38.58
N LYS A 124 -34.19 3.20 -37.52
CA LYS A 124 -34.79 3.12 -36.20
C LYS A 124 -34.45 4.31 -35.30
N CYS A 125 -33.41 5.08 -35.63
CA CYS A 125 -32.88 6.11 -34.74
C CYS A 125 -32.59 7.46 -35.40
N ALA A 126 -32.83 7.64 -36.70
CA ALA A 126 -32.46 8.84 -37.46
C ALA A 126 -32.83 10.16 -36.74
N THR A 127 -34.08 10.32 -36.31
CA THR A 127 -34.54 11.56 -35.65
C THR A 127 -33.81 11.82 -34.34
N ARG A 128 -33.65 10.79 -33.50
CA ARG A 128 -32.97 10.93 -32.20
C ARG A 128 -31.46 11.16 -32.37
N TYR A 129 -30.84 10.51 -33.35
CA TYR A 129 -29.44 10.72 -33.71
C TYR A 129 -29.19 12.17 -34.14
N VAL A 130 -30.10 12.75 -34.94
CA VAL A 130 -30.05 14.16 -35.35
C VAL A 130 -30.20 15.09 -34.15
N GLU A 131 -31.19 14.84 -33.30
CA GLU A 131 -31.44 15.63 -32.09
C GLU A 131 -30.22 15.66 -31.16
N ILE A 132 -29.63 14.50 -30.86
CA ILE A 132 -28.46 14.41 -29.98
C ILE A 132 -27.29 15.24 -30.54
N ASN A 133 -26.99 15.10 -31.84
CA ASN A 133 -25.90 15.83 -32.47
C ASN A 133 -26.16 17.34 -32.54
N PHE A 134 -27.41 17.75 -32.73
CA PHE A 134 -27.81 19.15 -32.61
C PHE A 134 -27.51 19.71 -31.21
N LEU A 135 -27.95 19.00 -30.16
CA LEU A 135 -27.74 19.42 -28.77
C LEU A 135 -26.25 19.45 -28.38
N LEU A 136 -25.45 18.48 -28.86
CA LEU A 136 -23.99 18.51 -28.69
C LEU A 136 -23.37 19.75 -29.35
N ASN A 137 -23.79 20.09 -30.57
CA ASN A 137 -23.29 21.28 -31.24
C ASN A 137 -23.74 22.59 -30.54
N GLU A 138 -24.98 22.64 -30.03
CA GLU A 138 -25.44 23.78 -29.23
C GLU A 138 -24.58 24.00 -27.98
N LEU A 139 -24.14 22.93 -27.31
CA LEU A 139 -23.19 23.03 -26.19
C LEU A 139 -21.83 23.58 -26.67
N ALA A 140 -21.31 23.15 -27.82
CA ALA A 140 -20.06 23.68 -28.37
C ALA A 140 -20.12 25.18 -28.72
N LEU A 141 -21.31 25.70 -29.03
CA LEU A 141 -21.51 27.11 -29.39
C LEU A 141 -21.81 28.00 -28.19
N ASN A 142 -22.64 27.51 -27.25
CA ASN A 142 -23.25 28.31 -26.20
C ASN A 142 -22.74 28.01 -24.79
N ASP A 143 -22.31 26.77 -24.49
CA ASP A 143 -21.70 26.46 -23.19
C ASP A 143 -20.22 26.86 -23.20
N LYS A 144 -19.87 27.86 -22.39
CA LYS A 144 -18.52 28.42 -22.33
C LYS A 144 -17.46 27.35 -22.09
N LYS A 145 -17.72 26.40 -21.18
CA LYS A 145 -16.74 25.35 -20.84
C LYS A 145 -16.50 24.41 -22.02
N THR A 146 -17.56 23.93 -22.65
CA THR A 146 -17.49 23.03 -23.81
C THR A 146 -16.83 23.72 -24.99
N LYS A 147 -17.22 24.97 -25.26
CA LYS A 147 -16.62 25.80 -26.31
C LYS A 147 -15.11 25.95 -26.15
N GLU A 148 -14.65 26.33 -24.97
CA GLU A 148 -13.21 26.49 -24.67
C GLU A 148 -12.43 25.16 -24.83
N ILE A 149 -13.04 24.02 -24.51
CA ILE A 149 -12.43 22.69 -24.75
C ILE A 149 -12.30 22.44 -26.26
N VAL A 150 -13.38 22.62 -27.03
CA VAL A 150 -13.37 22.38 -28.47
C VAL A 150 -12.38 23.30 -29.19
N GLU A 151 -12.36 24.59 -28.86
CA GLU A 151 -11.42 25.56 -29.45
C GLU A 151 -9.96 25.21 -29.11
N ARG A 152 -9.67 24.90 -27.83
CA ARG A 152 -8.33 24.51 -27.40
C ARG A 152 -7.85 23.25 -28.11
N GLN A 153 -8.66 22.18 -28.13
CA GLN A 153 -8.26 20.91 -28.76
C GLN A 153 -8.09 21.07 -30.28
N THR A 154 -8.95 21.86 -30.92
CA THR A 154 -8.84 22.16 -32.37
C THR A 154 -7.54 22.88 -32.70
N GLU A 155 -7.17 23.89 -31.92
CA GLU A 155 -5.92 24.65 -32.15
C GLU A 155 -4.68 23.80 -31.90
N ILE A 156 -4.65 23.00 -30.83
CA ILE A 156 -3.55 22.07 -30.56
C ILE A 156 -3.41 21.05 -31.69
N LEU A 157 -4.52 20.45 -32.13
CA LEU A 157 -4.53 19.46 -33.21
C LEU A 157 -4.04 20.05 -34.53
N ARG A 158 -4.40 21.30 -34.83
CA ARG A 158 -3.93 22.04 -36.01
C ARG A 158 -2.41 22.25 -35.97
N LEU A 159 -1.88 22.67 -34.82
CA LEU A 159 -0.45 22.95 -34.64
C LEU A 159 0.41 21.68 -34.65
N VAL A 160 -0.11 20.55 -34.14
CA VAL A 160 0.64 19.28 -34.09
C VAL A 160 0.48 18.43 -35.35
N ALA A 161 -0.45 18.75 -36.25
CA ALA A 161 -0.67 17.99 -37.49
C ALA A 161 0.60 17.73 -38.33
N PRO A 162 1.52 18.71 -38.55
CA PRO A 162 2.78 18.46 -39.25
C PRO A 162 3.64 17.40 -38.55
N LYS A 163 3.63 17.39 -37.21
CA LYS A 163 4.39 16.44 -36.39
C LYS A 163 3.81 15.04 -36.48
N ILE A 164 2.49 14.91 -36.46
CA ILE A 164 1.81 13.62 -36.63
C ILE A 164 2.14 13.02 -38.00
N LYS A 165 2.08 13.82 -39.07
CA LYS A 165 2.47 13.38 -40.42
C LYS A 165 3.92 12.89 -40.48
N ALA A 166 4.85 13.65 -39.90
CA ALA A 166 6.25 13.26 -39.83
C ALA A 166 6.45 11.95 -39.03
N ILE A 167 5.76 11.77 -37.90
CA ILE A 167 5.79 10.53 -37.11
C ILE A 167 5.25 9.34 -37.91
N LYS A 168 4.22 9.55 -38.75
CA LYS A 168 3.69 8.53 -39.66
C LYS A 168 4.56 8.26 -40.90
N GLY A 169 5.60 9.05 -41.14
CA GLY A 169 6.49 8.91 -42.30
C GLY A 169 5.99 9.59 -43.59
N GLU A 170 5.03 10.51 -43.49
CA GLU A 170 4.52 11.29 -44.64
C GLU A 170 5.39 12.54 -44.92
N SER A 171 5.48 12.97 -46.19
CA SER A 171 6.18 14.21 -46.56
C SER A 171 5.49 15.44 -45.95
N ILE A 172 6.30 16.33 -45.37
CA ILE A 172 5.86 17.59 -44.75
C ILE A 172 6.11 18.82 -45.63
N ASP A 173 6.65 18.63 -46.84
CA ASP A 173 7.19 19.70 -47.69
C ASP A 173 6.10 20.65 -48.23
N ASN A 174 4.84 20.21 -48.24
CA ASN A 174 3.69 20.97 -48.75
C ASN A 174 2.95 21.78 -47.66
N LEU A 175 3.46 21.85 -46.42
CA LEU A 175 2.81 22.57 -45.33
C LEU A 175 3.34 24.01 -45.21
N PRO A 176 2.48 25.06 -45.29
CA PRO A 176 2.93 26.45 -45.33
C PRO A 176 3.46 27.00 -43.99
N VAL A 177 3.28 26.26 -42.88
CA VAL A 177 3.88 26.55 -41.58
C VAL A 177 4.26 25.23 -40.90
N ILE A 178 5.52 25.10 -40.49
CA ILE A 178 6.01 24.01 -39.64
C ILE A 178 6.44 24.62 -38.30
N PRO A 179 5.69 24.39 -37.21
CA PRO A 179 6.10 24.84 -35.88
C PRO A 179 7.43 24.21 -35.46
N SER A 180 8.25 24.96 -34.72
CA SER A 180 9.47 24.41 -34.12
C SER A 180 9.10 23.46 -32.98
N TYR A 181 9.68 22.27 -33.02
CA TYR A 181 9.46 21.17 -32.08
C TYR A 181 10.70 20.97 -31.20
N LYS A 182 10.52 20.35 -30.02
CA LYS A 182 11.57 19.57 -29.34
C LYS A 182 10.93 18.35 -28.68
N THR A 183 11.58 17.19 -28.79
CA THR A 183 11.11 15.92 -28.20
C THR A 183 12.18 15.35 -27.27
N LYS A 184 11.80 14.81 -26.12
CA LYS A 184 12.71 14.15 -25.17
C LYS A 184 12.02 12.96 -24.48
N GLU A 185 12.71 11.84 -24.34
CA GLU A 185 12.24 10.69 -23.56
C GLU A 185 12.05 11.02 -22.05
N LEU A 186 11.12 10.32 -21.38
CA LEU A 186 10.75 10.56 -19.98
C LEU A 186 11.08 9.38 -19.05
N GLY A 187 11.75 9.67 -17.93
CA GLY A 187 11.93 8.76 -16.81
C GLY A 187 12.90 7.61 -17.08
N ASN A 188 12.45 6.37 -16.85
CA ASN A 188 13.09 5.14 -17.28
C ASN A 188 12.02 4.24 -17.92
N HIS A 189 12.45 3.31 -18.79
CA HIS A 189 11.55 2.29 -19.36
C HIS A 189 11.11 1.31 -18.26
N VAL A 190 9.94 1.55 -17.68
CA VAL A 190 9.31 0.67 -16.68
C VAL A 190 7.93 0.22 -17.16
N ASN A 191 7.26 1.05 -17.96
CA ASN A 191 6.02 0.79 -18.67
C ASN A 191 6.11 1.57 -20.01
N ASN A 192 5.01 2.19 -20.47
CA ASN A 192 4.81 2.88 -21.75
C ASN A 192 5.97 3.76 -22.22
N PHE A 193 6.12 3.87 -23.54
CA PHE A 193 7.03 4.84 -24.16
C PHE A 193 6.40 6.23 -24.13
N ASN A 194 6.93 7.10 -23.27
CA ASN A 194 6.45 8.47 -23.07
C ASN A 194 7.51 9.47 -23.55
N PHE A 195 7.10 10.36 -24.45
CA PHE A 195 7.97 11.40 -25.03
C PHE A 195 7.41 12.78 -24.70
N LYS A 196 8.17 13.56 -23.94
CA LYS A 196 7.88 14.98 -23.70
C LYS A 196 8.04 15.74 -25.02
N PHE A 197 7.04 16.50 -25.39
CA PHE A 197 6.98 17.29 -26.61
C PHE A 197 6.73 18.77 -26.27
N THR A 198 7.48 19.69 -26.88
CA THR A 198 7.22 21.13 -26.82
C THR A 198 7.07 21.69 -28.23
N MET A 199 6.12 22.61 -28.42
CA MET A 199 5.88 23.27 -29.70
C MET A 199 5.87 24.79 -29.57
N SER A 200 6.44 25.49 -30.55
CA SER A 200 6.38 26.95 -30.61
C SER A 200 4.93 27.43 -30.66
N GLY A 201 4.58 28.41 -29.82
CA GLY A 201 3.21 28.94 -29.68
C GLY A 201 2.43 28.36 -28.50
N TRP A 202 2.95 27.32 -27.83
CA TRP A 202 2.38 26.78 -26.59
C TRP A 202 3.47 26.58 -25.54
N GLU A 203 3.38 27.30 -24.42
CA GLU A 203 4.37 27.24 -23.34
C GLU A 203 4.35 25.88 -22.62
N ALA A 204 3.16 25.32 -22.42
CA ALA A 204 2.99 24.04 -21.74
C ALA A 204 3.51 22.88 -22.61
N PRO A 205 4.30 21.95 -22.04
CA PRO A 205 4.68 20.73 -22.73
C PRO A 205 3.49 19.76 -22.86
N PHE A 206 3.63 18.83 -23.81
CA PHE A 206 2.75 17.70 -24.07
C PHE A 206 3.51 16.39 -23.92
N VAL A 207 2.79 15.27 -24.03
CA VAL A 207 3.36 13.93 -24.03
C VAL A 207 2.76 13.12 -25.16
N PHE A 208 3.60 12.54 -26.01
CA PHE A 208 3.21 11.38 -26.80
C PHE A 208 3.40 10.12 -25.96
N ARG A 209 2.38 9.28 -25.88
CA ARG A 209 2.46 7.98 -25.23
C ARG A 209 2.04 6.88 -26.20
N VAL A 210 2.80 5.80 -26.20
CA VAL A 210 2.44 4.56 -26.90
C VAL A 210 1.73 3.67 -25.88
N GLU A 211 0.46 3.38 -26.13
CA GLU A 211 -0.34 2.52 -25.25
C GLU A 211 0.00 1.05 -25.51
N ASP A 212 0.11 0.27 -24.45
CA ASP A 212 0.35 -1.17 -24.54
C ASP A 212 -0.97 -1.95 -24.71
N ARG A 213 -1.69 -1.67 -25.79
CA ARG A 213 -2.91 -2.38 -26.21
C ARG A 213 -3.06 -2.29 -27.73
N HIS A 214 -3.88 -3.16 -28.32
CA HIS A 214 -4.03 -3.25 -29.78
C HIS A 214 -5.25 -2.50 -30.33
N GLU A 215 -6.17 -2.09 -29.46
CA GLU A 215 -7.41 -1.39 -29.79
C GLU A 215 -7.76 -0.37 -28.68
N LEU A 216 -8.75 0.48 -28.92
CA LEU A 216 -9.14 1.58 -28.03
C LEU A 216 -10.64 1.58 -27.69
N GLY A 217 -11.35 0.48 -27.88
CA GLY A 217 -12.78 0.36 -27.62
C GLY A 217 -13.15 0.69 -26.18
N LYS A 218 -12.33 0.21 -25.24
CA LYS A 218 -12.48 0.56 -23.82
C LYS A 218 -12.29 2.05 -23.55
N GLU A 219 -11.29 2.67 -24.18
CA GLU A 219 -11.04 4.11 -24.07
C GLU A 219 -12.21 4.90 -24.64
N GLN A 220 -12.71 4.51 -25.82
CA GLN A 220 -13.84 5.16 -26.49
C GLN A 220 -15.09 5.17 -25.59
N GLU A 221 -15.43 4.03 -24.99
CA GLU A 221 -16.57 3.93 -24.09
C GLU A 221 -16.41 4.88 -22.89
N LEU A 222 -15.26 4.84 -22.22
CA LEU A 222 -15.02 5.63 -21.01
C LEU A 222 -15.04 7.16 -21.25
N HIS A 223 -14.68 7.63 -22.44
CA HIS A 223 -14.74 9.05 -22.79
C HIS A 223 -16.16 9.60 -22.89
N SER A 224 -17.17 8.74 -23.06
CA SER A 224 -18.59 9.15 -23.04
C SER A 224 -19.15 9.35 -21.62
N TYR A 225 -18.45 8.84 -20.60
CA TYR A 225 -18.89 8.90 -19.20
C TYR A 225 -18.27 10.06 -18.42
N GLY A 226 -18.95 10.50 -17.37
CA GLY A 226 -18.51 11.60 -16.50
C GLY A 226 -17.20 11.35 -15.75
N VAL A 227 -16.75 10.10 -15.64
CA VAL A 227 -15.45 9.74 -15.06
C VAL A 227 -14.28 10.29 -15.88
N SER A 228 -14.46 10.52 -17.19
CA SER A 228 -13.44 11.06 -18.10
C SER A 228 -12.95 12.47 -17.70
N LYS A 229 -13.68 13.20 -16.85
CA LYS A 229 -13.19 14.48 -16.26
C LYS A 229 -11.91 14.33 -15.42
N TYR A 230 -11.57 13.09 -15.05
CA TYR A 230 -10.35 12.72 -14.35
C TYR A 230 -9.30 12.17 -15.28
N PHE A 231 -9.55 12.01 -16.57
CA PHE A 231 -8.53 11.56 -17.50
C PHE A 231 -7.62 12.74 -17.84
N ILE A 232 -6.34 12.45 -18.09
CA ILE A 232 -5.49 13.44 -18.73
C ILE A 232 -6.10 13.83 -20.08
N GLU A 233 -6.10 15.12 -20.40
CA GLU A 233 -6.74 15.58 -21.64
C GLU A 233 -5.94 15.07 -22.85
N ASP A 234 -6.61 14.23 -23.64
CA ASP A 234 -6.09 13.64 -24.88
C ASP A 234 -6.49 14.54 -26.06
N TYR A 235 -5.50 14.96 -26.85
CA TYR A 235 -5.65 15.90 -27.96
C TYR A 235 -5.69 15.21 -29.31
N SER A 236 -4.95 14.11 -29.46
CA SER A 236 -4.88 13.35 -30.70
C SER A 236 -4.71 11.86 -30.43
N VAL A 237 -5.32 11.04 -31.27
CA VAL A 237 -5.28 9.57 -31.20
C VAL A 237 -5.12 9.04 -32.62
N PHE A 238 -4.11 8.20 -32.85
CA PHE A 238 -3.91 7.52 -34.12
C PHE A 238 -3.16 6.20 -33.94
N MET A 239 -3.33 5.27 -34.88
CA MET A 239 -2.61 3.99 -34.87
C MET A 239 -1.28 4.14 -35.61
N MET A 240 -0.25 3.44 -35.15
CA MET A 240 1.08 3.43 -35.77
C MET A 240 1.66 2.01 -35.83
N ARG A 241 2.46 1.75 -36.86
CA ARG A 241 3.23 0.51 -37.04
C ARG A 241 4.44 0.49 -36.10
N PHE A 242 4.63 -0.61 -35.39
CA PHE A 242 5.80 -0.90 -34.57
C PHE A 242 6.32 -2.30 -34.89
N LYS A 243 7.58 -2.57 -34.56
CA LYS A 243 8.14 -3.93 -34.59
C LYS A 243 7.99 -4.57 -33.21
N ALA A 244 7.44 -5.79 -33.16
CA ALA A 244 7.36 -6.60 -31.96
C ALA A 244 8.70 -7.32 -31.67
N GLU A 245 8.79 -7.98 -30.51
CA GLU A 245 10.00 -8.70 -30.09
C GLU A 245 10.35 -9.89 -31.00
N ASP A 246 9.34 -10.49 -31.63
CA ASP A 246 9.49 -11.57 -32.61
C ASP A 246 9.83 -11.08 -34.03
N GLY A 247 9.94 -9.76 -34.22
CA GLY A 247 10.20 -9.13 -35.51
C GLY A 247 8.96 -8.88 -36.38
N SER A 248 7.77 -9.29 -35.95
CA SER A 248 6.52 -9.01 -36.65
C SER A 248 6.09 -7.54 -36.54
N THR A 249 5.24 -7.08 -37.46
CA THR A 249 4.63 -5.74 -37.38
C THR A 249 3.42 -5.79 -36.46
N VAL A 250 3.40 -4.94 -35.44
CA VAL A 250 2.26 -4.74 -34.55
C VAL A 250 1.75 -3.31 -34.64
N TYR A 251 0.44 -3.16 -34.49
CA TYR A 251 -0.26 -1.89 -34.53
C TYR A 251 -0.61 -1.47 -33.11
N LYS A 252 -0.11 -0.30 -32.69
CA LYS A 252 -0.38 0.25 -31.35
C LYS A 252 -0.90 1.69 -31.47
N PRO A 253 -1.79 2.11 -30.55
CA PRO A 253 -2.25 3.48 -30.51
C PRO A 253 -1.17 4.42 -29.94
N VAL A 254 -1.02 5.56 -30.59
CA VAL A 254 -0.21 6.69 -30.13
C VAL A 254 -1.16 7.81 -29.75
N ILE A 255 -1.02 8.30 -28.52
CA ILE A 255 -1.88 9.35 -27.97
C ILE A 255 -1.03 10.56 -27.62
N LEU A 256 -1.45 11.74 -28.08
CA LEU A 256 -0.92 13.02 -27.64
C LEU A 256 -1.79 13.55 -26.50
N SER A 257 -1.17 13.89 -25.37
CA SER A 257 -1.88 14.46 -24.22
C SER A 257 -1.14 15.59 -23.56
N GLN A 258 -1.83 16.24 -22.62
CA GLN A 258 -1.23 17.20 -21.72
C GLN A 258 -0.08 16.59 -20.90
N PHE A 259 0.94 17.38 -20.58
CA PHE A 259 1.92 17.02 -19.55
C PHE A 259 1.43 17.46 -18.16
N ALA A 260 1.40 16.54 -17.20
CA ALA A 260 1.07 16.87 -15.81
C ALA A 260 2.24 17.63 -15.15
N ASN A 261 1.99 18.88 -14.72
CA ASN A 261 3.05 19.80 -14.30
C ASN A 261 3.49 19.64 -12.83
N GLN A 262 2.77 18.85 -12.03
CA GLN A 262 3.06 18.62 -10.61
C GLN A 262 3.34 17.15 -10.29
N ASN A 263 3.81 16.37 -11.28
CA ASN A 263 4.10 14.94 -11.16
C ASN A 263 2.86 14.13 -10.72
N ASN A 264 2.99 13.31 -9.68
CA ASN A 264 1.97 12.41 -9.17
C ASN A 264 1.70 12.64 -7.67
N LEU A 265 0.66 12.01 -7.12
CA LEU A 265 0.28 12.22 -5.72
C LEU A 265 1.34 11.76 -4.71
N GLU A 266 2.22 10.82 -5.08
CA GLU A 266 3.31 10.37 -4.21
C GLU A 266 4.32 11.50 -3.99
N GLU A 267 4.74 12.15 -5.07
CA GLU A 267 5.65 13.29 -5.02
C GLU A 267 5.01 14.50 -4.32
N ILE A 268 3.70 14.71 -4.50
CA ILE A 268 2.97 15.73 -3.74
C ILE A 268 2.99 15.44 -2.23
N ALA A 269 2.86 14.19 -1.81
CA ALA A 269 2.92 13.83 -0.39
C ALA A 269 4.30 14.14 0.20
N LYS A 270 5.38 13.75 -0.50
CA LYS A 270 6.78 14.04 -0.11
C LYS A 270 7.02 15.54 0.02
N GLN A 271 6.52 16.36 -0.91
CA GLN A 271 6.64 17.83 -0.86
C GLN A 271 5.97 18.46 0.37
N LEU A 272 4.98 17.80 0.99
CA LEU A 272 4.32 18.31 2.18
C LEU A 272 5.11 18.10 3.46
N LYS A 273 6.11 17.21 3.45
CA LYS A 273 7.03 16.98 4.57
C LYS A 273 7.77 18.25 4.98
N ASP A 274 8.29 18.98 3.99
CA ASP A 274 9.02 20.24 4.20
C ASP A 274 8.10 21.47 4.35
N GLY A 275 6.78 21.26 4.24
CA GLY A 275 5.77 22.30 4.33
C GLY A 275 5.26 22.54 5.75
N SER A 276 4.27 23.43 5.89
CA SER A 276 3.58 23.62 7.16
C SER A 276 2.74 22.38 7.52
N PRO A 277 2.90 21.76 8.70
CA PRO A 277 2.11 20.60 9.12
C PRO A 277 0.59 20.84 9.12
N LYS A 278 0.17 22.10 9.29
CA LYS A 278 -1.24 22.51 9.25
C LYS A 278 -1.89 22.31 7.87
N ASN A 279 -1.10 22.24 6.81
CA ASN A 279 -1.58 22.08 5.43
C ASN A 279 -1.76 20.62 5.02
N ILE A 280 -1.23 19.66 5.79
CA ILE A 280 -1.26 18.23 5.44
C ILE A 280 -2.70 17.73 5.32
N ALA A 281 -3.48 17.78 6.41
CA ALA A 281 -4.83 17.24 6.42
C ALA A 281 -5.82 17.96 5.47
N PRO A 282 -5.80 19.32 5.33
CA PRO A 282 -6.60 20.00 4.33
C PRO A 282 -6.27 19.56 2.89
N ARG A 283 -4.99 19.42 2.55
CA ARG A 283 -4.58 18.97 1.21
C ARG A 283 -4.92 17.51 0.94
N ILE A 284 -4.78 16.63 1.93
CA ILE A 284 -5.29 15.25 1.86
C ILE A 284 -6.79 15.28 1.56
N GLY A 285 -7.56 16.06 2.32
CA GLY A 285 -9.00 16.21 2.06
C GLY A 285 -9.31 16.64 0.63
N TYR A 286 -8.57 17.62 0.10
CA TYR A 286 -8.76 18.12 -1.26
C TYR A 286 -8.44 17.08 -2.35
N TYR A 287 -7.36 16.31 -2.20
CA TYR A 287 -6.99 15.27 -3.18
C TYR A 287 -7.85 14.01 -3.06
N PHE A 288 -8.15 13.54 -1.85
CA PHE A 288 -8.95 12.33 -1.64
C PHE A 288 -10.44 12.53 -1.93
N VAL A 289 -10.97 13.76 -1.86
CA VAL A 289 -12.31 14.06 -2.42
C VAL A 289 -12.34 13.83 -3.94
N GLN A 290 -11.25 14.16 -4.64
CA GLN A 290 -11.16 13.90 -6.09
C GLN A 290 -10.99 12.40 -6.39
N LEU A 291 -10.15 11.69 -5.64
CA LEU A 291 -9.97 10.24 -5.81
C LEU A 291 -11.24 9.45 -5.51
N THR A 292 -11.99 9.80 -4.47
CA THR A 292 -13.25 9.14 -4.13
C THR A 292 -14.32 9.37 -5.18
N ASP A 293 -14.47 10.60 -5.67
CA ASP A 293 -15.41 10.89 -6.76
C ASP A 293 -15.00 10.18 -8.07
N PHE A 294 -13.71 10.11 -8.38
CA PHE A 294 -13.20 9.29 -9.49
C PHE A 294 -13.61 7.82 -9.34
N CYS A 295 -13.31 7.20 -8.19
CA CYS A 295 -13.58 5.77 -7.97
C CYS A 295 -15.09 5.46 -8.06
N LEU A 296 -15.93 6.27 -7.43
CA LEU A 296 -17.39 6.08 -7.49
C LEU A 296 -17.91 6.26 -8.92
N LYS A 297 -17.42 7.28 -9.64
CA LYS A 297 -17.79 7.49 -11.05
C LYS A 297 -17.29 6.40 -11.99
N LEU A 298 -16.19 5.74 -11.67
CA LEU A 298 -15.72 4.58 -12.43
C LEU A 298 -16.61 3.36 -12.16
N ILE A 299 -16.98 3.12 -10.90
CA ILE A 299 -17.90 2.04 -10.50
C ILE A 299 -19.29 2.25 -11.14
N GLU A 300 -19.79 3.49 -11.20
CA GLU A 300 -21.04 3.87 -11.88
C GLU A 300 -21.09 3.44 -13.35
N THR A 301 -19.94 3.26 -14.02
CA THR A 301 -19.87 2.80 -15.42
C THR A 301 -19.64 1.30 -15.53
N HIS A 302 -19.79 0.53 -14.45
CA HIS A 302 -19.37 -0.87 -14.36
C HIS A 302 -17.90 -1.07 -14.75
N ASN A 303 -17.04 -0.14 -14.33
CA ASN A 303 -15.60 -0.24 -14.50
C ASN A 303 -14.88 -0.17 -13.16
N TYR A 304 -13.72 -0.80 -13.09
CA TYR A 304 -12.95 -0.92 -11.87
C TYR A 304 -11.47 -0.70 -12.14
N HIS A 305 -10.77 -0.10 -11.18
CA HIS A 305 -9.33 0.13 -11.25
C HIS A 305 -8.61 -0.77 -10.23
N PRO A 306 -7.96 -1.86 -10.67
CA PRO A 306 -7.29 -2.80 -9.76
C PRO A 306 -5.87 -2.37 -9.36
N ASP A 307 -5.37 -1.22 -9.80
CA ASP A 307 -4.00 -0.75 -9.47
C ASP A 307 -4.03 0.68 -8.91
N ILE A 308 -4.88 0.93 -7.93
CA ILE A 308 -4.95 2.23 -7.24
C ILE A 308 -3.71 2.37 -6.33
N LYS A 309 -2.83 3.31 -6.68
CA LYS A 309 -1.66 3.73 -5.90
C LYS A 309 -1.30 5.17 -6.25
N LEU A 310 -0.65 5.91 -5.35
CA LEU A 310 -0.46 7.36 -5.51
C LEU A 310 0.27 7.76 -6.80
N ASN A 311 1.27 6.98 -7.23
CA ASN A 311 2.04 7.30 -8.42
C ASN A 311 1.33 7.04 -9.75
N ASN A 312 0.19 6.33 -9.76
CA ASN A 312 -0.69 6.20 -10.93
C ASN A 312 -1.63 7.40 -11.12
N PHE A 313 -1.72 8.29 -10.13
CA PHE A 313 -2.53 9.50 -10.18
C PHE A 313 -1.64 10.73 -10.34
N LEU A 314 -1.68 11.32 -11.52
CA LEU A 314 -0.99 12.55 -11.86
C LEU A 314 -1.68 13.77 -11.24
N VAL A 315 -0.93 14.85 -11.08
CA VAL A 315 -1.47 16.14 -10.64
C VAL A 315 -1.11 17.23 -11.65
N HIS A 316 -2.14 17.93 -12.13
CA HIS A 316 -2.00 19.06 -13.03
C HIS A 316 -2.86 20.23 -12.54
N ASN A 317 -2.25 21.36 -12.21
CA ASN A 317 -2.94 22.53 -11.61
C ASN A 317 -3.86 22.14 -10.43
N ASN A 318 -3.34 21.30 -9.53
CA ASN A 318 -4.00 20.72 -8.36
C ASN A 318 -5.18 19.79 -8.70
N ARG A 319 -5.43 19.47 -9.97
CA ARG A 319 -6.42 18.46 -10.37
C ARG A 319 -5.77 17.08 -10.36
N VAL A 320 -6.42 16.12 -9.70
CA VAL A 320 -6.01 14.71 -9.77
C VAL A 320 -6.46 14.14 -11.10
N LEU A 321 -5.54 13.53 -11.84
CA LEU A 321 -5.79 12.96 -13.16
C LEU A 321 -5.22 11.53 -13.24
N VAL A 322 -5.87 10.65 -14.00
CA VAL A 322 -5.39 9.30 -14.30
C VAL A 322 -4.95 9.23 -15.75
N SER A 323 -3.73 8.73 -15.95
CA SER A 323 -3.19 8.47 -17.29
C SER A 323 -3.12 6.99 -17.60
N ASP A 324 -2.84 6.14 -16.60
CA ASP A 324 -2.73 4.70 -16.82
C ASP A 324 -4.08 4.02 -16.63
N ARG A 325 -4.77 3.77 -17.75
CA ARG A 325 -6.13 3.22 -17.78
C ARG A 325 -6.17 1.80 -18.34
N LYS A 326 -5.03 1.24 -18.71
CA LYS A 326 -4.93 -0.10 -19.34
C LYS A 326 -5.33 -1.23 -18.40
N THR A 327 -5.28 -0.99 -17.09
CA THR A 327 -5.66 -1.97 -16.07
C THR A 327 -7.17 -1.95 -15.78
N PHE A 328 -7.94 -1.02 -16.35
CA PHE A 328 -9.37 -0.93 -16.05
C PHE A 328 -10.10 -2.17 -16.57
N THR A 329 -10.93 -2.77 -15.72
CA THR A 329 -11.72 -3.95 -16.06
C THR A 329 -13.21 -3.67 -15.91
N THR A 330 -14.04 -4.31 -16.74
CA THR A 330 -15.50 -4.32 -16.60
C THR A 330 -16.02 -5.44 -15.70
N ASN A 331 -15.17 -6.42 -15.39
CA ASN A 331 -15.55 -7.53 -14.53
C ASN A 331 -15.49 -7.05 -13.08
N ASP A 332 -16.60 -7.17 -12.35
CA ASP A 332 -16.70 -6.79 -10.94
C ASP A 332 -16.21 -7.90 -9.99
N ASN A 333 -16.08 -9.13 -10.50
CA ASN A 333 -15.61 -10.31 -9.78
C ASN A 333 -14.57 -11.12 -10.61
N PRO A 334 -13.47 -10.51 -11.09
CA PRO A 334 -12.45 -11.20 -11.87
C PRO A 334 -11.65 -12.18 -11.01
N LEU A 335 -11.04 -13.16 -11.68
CA LEU A 335 -9.99 -13.99 -11.07
C LEU A 335 -8.74 -13.16 -10.81
N ALA A 336 -7.90 -13.62 -9.88
CA ALA A 336 -6.61 -12.95 -9.61
C ALA A 336 -5.73 -12.83 -10.86
N SER A 337 -5.72 -13.86 -11.72
CA SER A 337 -4.92 -13.88 -12.96
C SER A 337 -5.45 -12.96 -14.07
N GLU A 338 -6.65 -12.42 -13.92
CA GLU A 338 -7.30 -11.55 -14.92
C GLU A 338 -7.07 -10.05 -14.64
N ILE A 339 -6.39 -9.70 -13.54
CA ILE A 339 -6.13 -8.32 -13.15
C ILE A 339 -4.63 -8.06 -13.00
N LEU A 340 -4.23 -6.81 -13.29
CA LEU A 340 -2.88 -6.31 -13.07
C LEU A 340 -2.91 -5.34 -11.90
N THR A 341 -2.09 -5.60 -10.88
CA THR A 341 -2.06 -4.83 -9.64
C THR A 341 -0.67 -4.87 -9.00
N SER A 342 -0.35 -3.86 -8.21
CA SER A 342 0.91 -3.75 -7.48
C SER A 342 0.82 -4.46 -6.11
N PRO A 343 1.57 -5.55 -5.87
CA PRO A 343 1.42 -6.39 -4.68
C PRO A 343 1.61 -5.64 -3.34
N LEU A 344 2.45 -4.60 -3.31
CA LEU A 344 2.63 -3.75 -2.12
C LEU A 344 1.32 -3.10 -1.63
N PHE A 345 0.39 -2.80 -2.53
CA PHE A 345 -0.88 -2.14 -2.23
C PHE A 345 -2.09 -3.08 -2.39
N ALA A 346 -1.89 -4.27 -2.93
CA ALA A 346 -2.96 -5.25 -3.13
C ALA A 346 -3.49 -5.80 -1.78
N PRO A 347 -4.78 -6.14 -1.69
CA PRO A 347 -5.33 -6.75 -0.50
C PRO A 347 -4.91 -8.23 -0.36
N ASP A 348 -4.98 -8.76 0.85
CA ASP A 348 -4.48 -10.11 1.18
C ASP A 348 -5.21 -11.24 0.44
N GLU A 349 -6.48 -11.07 0.06
CA GLU A 349 -7.18 -12.05 -0.78
C GLU A 349 -6.51 -12.26 -2.13
N PHE A 350 -5.83 -11.23 -2.68
CA PHE A 350 -5.03 -11.34 -3.90
C PHE A 350 -3.65 -11.90 -3.62
N LEU A 351 -2.98 -11.48 -2.56
CA LEU A 351 -1.65 -12.00 -2.21
C LEU A 351 -1.67 -13.50 -1.91
N LYS A 352 -2.77 -14.01 -1.33
CA LYS A 352 -3.01 -15.45 -1.14
C LYS A 352 -3.11 -16.24 -2.45
N CYS A 353 -3.20 -15.57 -3.60
CA CYS A 353 -3.17 -16.17 -4.93
C CYS A 353 -1.78 -16.15 -5.58
N LEU A 354 -0.77 -15.55 -4.94
CA LEU A 354 0.60 -15.46 -5.45
C LEU A 354 1.53 -16.50 -4.80
N LEU A 355 2.64 -16.77 -5.48
CA LEU A 355 3.82 -17.45 -4.94
C LEU A 355 4.90 -16.40 -4.68
N PHE A 356 5.60 -16.52 -3.56
CA PHE A 356 6.70 -15.61 -3.19
C PHE A 356 8.02 -16.38 -3.10
N ASN A 357 9.14 -15.74 -3.50
CA ASN A 357 10.48 -16.27 -3.26
C ASN A 357 10.91 -16.07 -1.79
N LYS A 358 12.17 -16.40 -1.46
CA LYS A 358 12.69 -16.27 -0.08
C LYS A 358 12.76 -14.81 0.37
N GLU A 359 12.96 -13.90 -0.58
CA GLU A 359 13.05 -12.46 -0.38
C GLU A 359 11.67 -11.79 -0.26
N GLY A 360 10.57 -12.52 -0.49
CA GLY A 360 9.20 -12.00 -0.42
C GLY A 360 8.71 -11.34 -1.71
N ASP A 361 9.41 -11.51 -2.84
CA ASP A 361 8.98 -11.03 -4.15
C ASP A 361 8.04 -12.03 -4.83
N PRO A 362 6.98 -11.54 -5.49
CA PRO A 362 6.02 -12.37 -6.20
C PRO A 362 6.64 -12.96 -7.48
N VAL A 363 6.63 -14.29 -7.61
CA VAL A 363 7.22 -15.00 -8.76
C VAL A 363 6.19 -15.59 -9.72
N GLY A 364 4.92 -15.62 -9.32
CA GLY A 364 3.85 -16.16 -10.15
C GLY A 364 2.56 -16.39 -9.36
N TYR A 365 1.60 -17.04 -9.99
CA TYR A 365 0.32 -17.40 -9.39
C TYR A 365 0.35 -18.83 -8.81
N ASN A 366 -0.37 -19.05 -7.71
CA ASN A 366 -0.64 -20.38 -7.15
C ASN A 366 -2.03 -20.90 -7.56
N ARG A 367 -2.44 -22.08 -7.08
CA ARG A 367 -3.72 -22.72 -7.42
C ARG A 367 -4.96 -21.88 -7.09
N ASN A 368 -4.90 -21.00 -6.08
CA ASN A 368 -6.04 -20.16 -5.70
C ASN A 368 -6.39 -19.17 -6.81
N ALA A 369 -5.42 -18.73 -7.62
CA ALA A 369 -5.67 -17.79 -8.72
C ALA A 369 -6.65 -18.34 -9.79
N LEU A 370 -6.80 -19.67 -9.88
CA LEU A 370 -7.66 -20.33 -10.87
C LEU A 370 -9.16 -20.25 -10.54
N TRP A 371 -9.52 -19.92 -9.29
CA TRP A 371 -10.92 -19.91 -8.85
C TRP A 371 -11.28 -18.77 -7.91
N LYS A 372 -10.32 -18.19 -7.17
CA LYS A 372 -10.56 -17.10 -6.23
C LYS A 372 -10.86 -15.81 -7.00
N ARG A 373 -12.07 -15.30 -6.78
CA ARG A 373 -12.55 -14.03 -7.37
C ARG A 373 -12.35 -12.87 -6.39
N MET A 374 -12.18 -11.69 -6.97
CA MET A 374 -11.95 -10.45 -6.24
C MET A 374 -13.16 -9.53 -6.40
N ASN A 375 -13.82 -9.15 -5.30
CA ASN A 375 -14.88 -8.14 -5.35
C ASN A 375 -14.24 -6.76 -5.60
N MET A 376 -14.38 -6.23 -6.81
CA MET A 376 -13.67 -5.02 -7.23
C MET A 376 -13.99 -3.76 -6.40
N PRO A 377 -15.25 -3.47 -6.01
CA PRO A 377 -15.53 -2.36 -5.09
C PRO A 377 -14.77 -2.44 -3.76
N GLN A 378 -14.73 -3.61 -3.12
CA GLN A 378 -14.02 -3.83 -1.85
C GLN A 378 -12.50 -3.86 -2.04
N PHE A 379 -12.03 -4.35 -3.19
CA PHE A 379 -10.63 -4.32 -3.59
C PHE A 379 -10.13 -2.87 -3.74
N MET A 380 -10.89 -2.04 -4.47
CA MET A 380 -10.59 -0.62 -4.63
C MET A 380 -10.65 0.14 -3.30
N ALA A 381 -11.56 -0.23 -2.38
CA ALA A 381 -11.63 0.37 -1.05
C ALA A 381 -10.33 0.13 -0.25
N TYR A 382 -9.82 -1.10 -0.25
CA TYR A 382 -8.55 -1.43 0.40
C TYR A 382 -7.39 -0.61 -0.20
N GLN A 383 -7.26 -0.60 -1.53
CA GLN A 383 -6.18 0.14 -2.19
C GLN A 383 -6.26 1.65 -1.95
N LEU A 384 -7.47 2.21 -1.92
CA LEU A 384 -7.66 3.62 -1.57
C LEU A 384 -7.26 3.91 -0.11
N GLY A 385 -7.52 2.98 0.81
CA GLY A 385 -7.05 3.03 2.19
C GLY A 385 -5.52 2.98 2.28
N MET A 386 -4.88 2.08 1.53
CA MET A 386 -3.42 2.00 1.46
C MET A 386 -2.78 3.22 0.78
N ALA A 387 -3.43 3.81 -0.22
CA ALA A 387 -3.01 5.08 -0.82
C ALA A 387 -3.08 6.22 0.22
N LEU A 388 -4.11 6.26 1.06
CA LEU A 388 -4.20 7.22 2.18
C LEU A 388 -3.10 6.98 3.23
N LYS A 389 -2.84 5.71 3.59
CA LYS A 389 -1.75 5.32 4.48
C LYS A 389 -0.40 5.81 3.96
N GLN A 390 -0.11 5.52 2.69
CA GLN A 390 1.11 5.94 2.00
C GLN A 390 1.26 7.46 2.02
N PHE A 391 0.18 8.18 1.70
CA PHE A 391 0.20 9.65 1.65
C PHE A 391 0.53 10.24 3.01
N LEU A 392 -0.13 9.75 4.08
CA LEU A 392 0.10 10.21 5.45
C LEU A 392 1.56 9.98 5.88
N ILE A 393 2.09 8.76 5.64
CA ILE A 393 3.45 8.39 6.03
C ILE A 393 4.51 9.21 5.29
N LEU A 394 4.37 9.40 3.97
CA LEU A 394 5.34 10.17 3.18
C LEU A 394 5.36 11.66 3.51
N THR A 395 4.39 12.17 4.28
CA THR A 395 4.48 13.53 4.85
C THR A 395 5.39 13.61 6.07
N GLN A 396 5.79 12.46 6.64
CA GLN A 396 6.63 12.38 7.84
C GLN A 396 8.00 11.72 7.55
N LEU A 397 8.02 10.69 6.72
CA LEU A 397 9.20 9.89 6.37
C LEU A 397 9.60 10.08 4.90
N ASP A 398 10.89 9.89 4.59
CA ASP A 398 11.40 9.95 3.21
C ASP A 398 11.01 8.72 2.38
N GLU A 399 10.94 7.56 3.04
CA GLU A 399 10.63 6.27 2.45
C GLU A 399 9.51 5.57 3.26
N LEU A 400 8.86 4.59 2.64
CA LEU A 400 7.87 3.78 3.35
C LEU A 400 8.56 2.84 4.32
N PRO A 401 8.01 2.66 5.54
CA PRO A 401 8.60 1.77 6.52
C PRO A 401 8.41 0.30 6.14
N ASP A 402 9.32 -0.50 6.66
CA ASP A 402 9.48 -1.94 6.52
C ASP A 402 8.35 -2.77 7.19
N ASP A 403 7.32 -2.11 7.72
CA ASP A 403 6.05 -2.64 8.25
C ASP A 403 4.80 -2.01 7.60
N PHE A 404 4.94 -1.28 6.48
CA PHE A 404 3.86 -0.50 5.86
C PHE A 404 2.55 -1.28 5.65
N ARG A 405 2.62 -2.56 5.33
CA ARG A 405 1.45 -3.43 5.11
C ARG A 405 0.80 -3.94 6.40
N ASN A 406 1.49 -3.89 7.53
CA ASN A 406 0.96 -4.38 8.81
C ASN A 406 -0.24 -3.49 9.24
N PRO A 407 -1.46 -4.05 9.38
CA PRO A 407 -2.64 -3.28 9.78
C PRO A 407 -2.56 -2.75 11.22
N ASP A 408 -1.80 -3.42 12.10
CA ASP A 408 -1.62 -3.01 13.50
C ASP A 408 -0.75 -1.75 13.60
N HIS A 409 0.14 -1.53 12.64
CA HIS A 409 0.96 -0.33 12.56
C HIS A 409 0.23 0.72 11.71
N SER A 410 -0.59 1.53 12.39
CA SER A 410 -1.40 2.57 11.75
C SER A 410 -0.54 3.70 11.16
N ALA A 411 -1.11 4.54 10.28
CA ALA A 411 -0.39 5.72 9.80
C ALA A 411 -0.03 6.71 10.93
N LEU A 412 -0.78 6.70 12.04
CA LEU A 412 -0.64 7.61 13.17
C LEU A 412 0.66 7.42 13.95
N SER A 413 1.20 6.19 14.03
CA SER A 413 2.43 5.89 14.79
C SER A 413 3.65 6.66 14.29
N HIS A 414 3.63 7.07 13.01
CA HIS A 414 4.73 7.82 12.40
C HIS A 414 4.63 9.35 12.64
N PHE A 415 3.62 9.84 13.35
CA PHE A 415 3.46 11.26 13.68
C PHE A 415 3.86 11.56 15.13
N LYS A 416 4.83 12.46 15.32
CA LYS A 416 5.26 12.90 16.66
C LYS A 416 4.17 13.69 17.41
N THR A 417 3.48 14.58 16.71
CA THR A 417 2.44 15.46 17.28
C THR A 417 1.22 15.51 16.36
N PRO A 418 0.41 14.44 16.32
CA PRO A 418 -0.69 14.34 15.37
C PRO A 418 -1.81 15.31 15.70
N SER A 419 -2.31 16.01 14.67
CA SER A 419 -3.55 16.79 14.80
C SER A 419 -4.77 15.86 14.82
N ARG A 420 -5.91 16.35 15.34
CA ARG A 420 -7.18 15.61 15.34
C ARG A 420 -7.56 15.09 13.95
N GLN A 421 -7.29 15.85 12.89
CA GLN A 421 -7.57 15.42 11.53
C GLN A 421 -6.71 14.23 11.11
N ILE A 422 -5.44 14.18 11.52
CA ILE A 422 -4.55 13.05 11.24
C ILE A 422 -5.01 11.80 11.98
N ILE A 423 -5.42 11.94 13.24
CA ILE A 423 -6.01 10.84 14.03
C ILE A 423 -7.23 10.26 13.30
N ASN A 424 -8.14 11.13 12.85
CA ASN A 424 -9.36 10.73 12.16
C ASN A 424 -9.08 10.08 10.80
N LEU A 425 -8.13 10.61 10.02
CA LEU A 425 -7.74 10.03 8.74
C LEU A 425 -7.05 8.67 8.90
N SER A 426 -6.23 8.49 9.95
CA SER A 426 -5.60 7.20 10.25
C SER A 426 -6.64 6.13 10.64
N LEU A 427 -7.71 6.52 11.35
CA LEU A 427 -8.84 5.61 11.59
C LEU A 427 -9.51 5.19 10.27
N LEU A 428 -9.74 6.13 9.34
CA LEU A 428 -10.33 5.79 8.05
C LEU A 428 -9.45 4.83 7.22
N VAL A 429 -8.11 4.90 7.35
CA VAL A 429 -7.22 3.90 6.74
C VAL A 429 -7.58 2.51 7.24
N GLN A 430 -7.59 2.31 8.57
CA GLN A 430 -7.88 1.02 9.19
C GLN A 430 -9.26 0.47 8.81
N GLU A 431 -10.27 1.36 8.74
CA GLU A 431 -11.62 1.00 8.33
C GLU A 431 -11.71 0.50 6.88
N LEU A 432 -10.91 1.07 5.97
CA LEU A 432 -10.84 0.69 4.56
C LEU A 432 -10.00 -0.58 4.34
N THR A 433 -9.02 -0.86 5.20
CA THR A 433 -7.99 -1.90 5.00
C THR A 433 -8.17 -3.13 5.89
N ARG A 434 -9.38 -3.42 6.36
CA ARG A 434 -9.66 -4.67 7.09
C ARG A 434 -9.34 -5.90 6.23
N LEU A 435 -8.93 -6.98 6.89
CA LEU A 435 -8.58 -8.24 6.21
C LEU A 435 -9.79 -8.82 5.45
N ASP A 436 -10.94 -8.89 6.11
CA ASP A 436 -12.20 -9.37 5.53
C ASP A 436 -12.79 -8.30 4.58
N PRO A 437 -12.90 -8.58 3.26
CA PRO A 437 -13.46 -7.65 2.28
C PRO A 437 -14.87 -7.16 2.61
N ASP A 438 -15.72 -8.00 3.19
CA ASP A 438 -17.12 -7.68 3.49
C ASP A 438 -17.26 -6.75 4.70
N LYS A 439 -16.21 -6.65 5.52
CA LYS A 439 -16.13 -5.77 6.69
C LYS A 439 -15.37 -4.47 6.41
N ARG A 440 -14.91 -4.25 5.18
CA ARG A 440 -14.26 -2.98 4.80
C ARG A 440 -15.29 -1.88 4.67
N MET A 441 -14.93 -0.68 5.13
CA MET A 441 -15.68 0.51 4.80
C MET A 441 -15.75 0.68 3.28
N THR A 442 -16.91 1.02 2.75
CA THR A 442 -17.06 1.31 1.32
C THR A 442 -16.48 2.68 0.96
N ILE A 443 -16.09 2.86 -0.29
CA ILE A 443 -15.61 4.17 -0.81
C ILE A 443 -16.67 5.27 -0.60
N LYS A 444 -17.96 4.93 -0.65
CA LYS A 444 -19.06 5.89 -0.43
C LYS A 444 -19.15 6.36 1.02
N GLN A 445 -19.03 5.44 1.98
CA GLN A 445 -18.97 5.77 3.40
C GLN A 445 -17.74 6.64 3.71
N PHE A 446 -16.57 6.28 3.14
CA PHE A 446 -15.35 7.08 3.27
C PHE A 446 -15.52 8.51 2.70
N GLN A 447 -16.11 8.66 1.50
CA GLN A 447 -16.42 9.98 0.92
C GLN A 447 -17.27 10.83 1.88
N THR A 448 -18.26 10.21 2.53
CA THR A 448 -19.13 10.89 3.50
C THR A 448 -18.34 11.37 4.71
N LEU A 449 -17.51 10.50 5.29
CA LEU A 449 -16.74 10.76 6.51
C LEU A 449 -15.58 11.75 6.32
N LEU A 450 -15.04 11.88 5.10
CA LEU A 450 -14.01 12.88 4.78
C LEU A 450 -14.44 14.33 5.08
N ASN A 451 -15.76 14.61 5.05
CA ASN A 451 -16.31 15.92 5.40
C ASN A 451 -16.29 16.20 6.91
N PHE A 452 -16.25 15.14 7.73
CA PHE A 452 -16.29 15.22 9.19
C PHE A 452 -14.90 15.13 9.84
N LYS A 453 -13.81 15.03 9.06
CA LYS A 453 -12.43 14.89 9.57
C LYS A 453 -11.98 15.95 10.59
N ASN A 454 -12.64 17.11 10.64
CA ASN A 454 -12.34 18.20 11.57
C ASN A 454 -12.96 18.03 12.97
N LEU A 455 -13.85 17.05 13.16
CA LEU A 455 -14.45 16.76 14.47
C LEU A 455 -13.37 16.33 15.49
N PRO A 456 -13.60 16.56 16.79
CA PRO A 456 -12.81 15.92 17.84
C PRO A 456 -12.80 14.38 17.65
N PRO A 457 -11.71 13.67 17.95
CA PRO A 457 -11.59 12.26 17.55
C PRO A 457 -12.64 11.32 18.12
N ASP A 458 -13.25 11.65 19.26
CA ASP A 458 -14.35 10.86 19.85
C ASP A 458 -15.69 11.12 19.18
N ALA A 459 -15.99 12.38 18.86
CA ALA A 459 -17.16 12.72 18.05
C ALA A 459 -17.03 12.16 16.62
N PHE A 460 -15.80 12.11 16.08
CA PHE A 460 -15.54 11.48 14.79
C PHE A 460 -15.77 9.97 14.84
N TYR A 461 -15.32 9.28 15.90
CA TYR A 461 -15.58 7.86 16.08
C TYR A 461 -17.09 7.56 16.15
N GLN A 462 -17.87 8.38 16.85
CA GLN A 462 -19.33 8.28 16.85
C GLN A 462 -19.91 8.45 15.44
N LYS A 463 -19.39 9.40 14.65
CA LYS A 463 -19.81 9.57 13.25
C LYS A 463 -19.48 8.36 12.38
N VAL A 464 -18.34 7.70 12.63
CA VAL A 464 -17.98 6.43 11.97
C VAL A 464 -18.98 5.34 12.35
N GLU A 465 -19.36 5.22 13.62
CA GLU A 465 -20.37 4.26 14.09
C GLU A 465 -21.75 4.49 13.47
N GLU A 466 -22.16 5.75 13.31
CA GLU A 466 -23.43 6.11 12.61
C GLU A 466 -23.43 5.69 11.13
N VAL A 467 -22.29 5.86 10.44
CA VAL A 467 -22.17 5.62 8.99
C VAL A 467 -21.86 4.15 8.67
N PHE A 468 -21.12 3.49 9.55
CA PHE A 468 -20.72 2.09 9.41
C PHE A 468 -20.78 1.40 10.79
N PRO A 469 -21.96 0.89 11.20
CA PRO A 469 -22.16 0.33 12.53
C PRO A 469 -21.31 -0.91 12.84
N SER A 470 -20.83 -1.02 14.08
CA SER A 470 -20.07 -2.17 14.59
C SER A 470 -20.87 -3.48 14.58
N SER A 471 -22.20 -3.41 14.53
CA SER A 471 -23.05 -4.58 14.33
C SER A 471 -22.80 -5.28 12.98
N GLN A 472 -22.43 -4.54 11.94
CA GLN A 472 -22.10 -5.10 10.63
C GLN A 472 -20.73 -5.81 10.62
N LEU A 473 -19.88 -5.54 11.63
CA LEU A 473 -18.57 -6.17 11.79
C LEU A 473 -18.63 -7.46 12.63
N GLY A 474 -19.77 -7.71 13.30
CA GLY A 474 -19.95 -8.82 14.24
C GLY A 474 -19.27 -8.59 15.60
N ILE A 475 -19.06 -7.33 16.00
CA ILE A 475 -18.35 -6.98 17.25
C ILE A 475 -19.22 -6.19 18.25
N ALA A 476 -20.53 -6.05 17.98
CA ALA A 476 -21.42 -5.24 18.81
C ALA A 476 -21.47 -5.71 20.28
N GLU A 477 -21.46 -7.03 20.51
CA GLU A 477 -21.44 -7.60 21.86
C GLU A 477 -20.22 -7.14 22.66
N ASP A 478 -19.04 -7.16 22.05
CA ASP A 478 -17.78 -6.75 22.68
C ASP A 478 -17.71 -5.24 22.88
N ILE A 479 -18.26 -4.46 21.96
CA ILE A 479 -18.43 -3.00 22.12
C ILE A 479 -19.33 -2.70 23.33
N ASP A 480 -20.45 -3.40 23.48
CA ASP A 480 -21.36 -3.22 24.61
C ASP A 480 -20.71 -3.65 25.93
N ALA A 481 -19.94 -4.74 25.93
CA ALA A 481 -19.17 -5.18 27.09
C ALA A 481 -18.13 -4.11 27.51
N LEU A 482 -17.36 -3.56 26.57
CA LEU A 482 -16.41 -2.48 26.83
C LEU A 482 -17.10 -1.23 27.36
N ASN A 483 -18.18 -0.79 26.70
CA ASN A 483 -18.93 0.40 27.09
C ASN A 483 -19.57 0.24 28.48
N LYS A 484 -20.07 -0.95 28.82
CA LYS A 484 -20.62 -1.25 30.14
C LYS A 484 -19.58 -1.04 31.25
N VAL A 485 -18.33 -1.47 31.02
CA VAL A 485 -17.25 -1.27 31.99
C VAL A 485 -16.76 0.17 31.99
N LEU A 486 -16.57 0.77 30.80
CA LEU A 486 -16.14 2.17 30.62
C LEU A 486 -17.12 3.19 31.23
N ASN A 487 -18.42 2.91 31.21
CA ASN A 487 -19.45 3.79 31.76
C ASN A 487 -19.83 3.42 33.21
N SER A 488 -19.23 2.38 33.79
CA SER A 488 -19.44 2.06 35.20
C SER A 488 -18.81 3.10 36.11
N ASP A 489 -19.40 3.32 37.29
CA ASP A 489 -18.82 4.17 38.34
C ASP A 489 -17.73 3.45 39.17
N LEU A 490 -17.41 2.19 38.82
CA LEU A 490 -16.41 1.40 39.53
C LEU A 490 -15.01 2.02 39.42
N LYS A 491 -14.23 1.87 40.49
CA LYS A 491 -12.85 2.35 40.62
C LYS A 491 -11.98 1.28 41.28
N GLY A 492 -10.67 1.47 41.19
CA GLY A 492 -9.71 0.58 41.86
C GLY A 492 -9.78 -0.86 41.34
N GLU A 493 -9.60 -1.81 42.24
CA GLU A 493 -9.58 -3.25 41.97
C GLU A 493 -10.88 -3.77 41.35
N ALA A 494 -12.03 -3.22 41.74
CA ALA A 494 -13.34 -3.65 41.23
C ALA A 494 -13.51 -3.38 39.73
N LEU A 495 -12.99 -2.24 39.25
CA LEU A 495 -12.99 -1.90 37.83
C LEU A 495 -12.09 -2.86 37.05
N LEU A 496 -10.89 -3.15 37.58
CA LEU A 496 -9.91 -4.02 36.94
C LEU A 496 -10.40 -5.48 36.85
N LYS A 497 -10.99 -6.01 37.93
CA LYS A 497 -11.62 -7.34 37.94
C LYS A 497 -12.73 -7.48 36.90
N GLN A 498 -13.50 -6.41 36.67
CA GLN A 498 -14.54 -6.41 35.64
C GLN A 498 -13.98 -6.24 34.23
N ALA A 499 -12.87 -5.50 34.07
CA ALA A 499 -12.22 -5.26 32.78
C ALA A 499 -11.42 -6.46 32.26
N ASN A 500 -10.79 -7.23 33.16
CA ASN A 500 -9.89 -8.34 32.77
C ASN A 500 -10.53 -9.40 31.88
N PRO A 501 -11.76 -9.91 32.14
CA PRO A 501 -12.42 -10.85 31.23
C PRO A 501 -12.59 -10.27 29.81
N VAL A 502 -12.83 -8.97 29.70
CA VAL A 502 -12.99 -8.28 28.42
C VAL A 502 -11.63 -8.17 27.72
N PHE A 503 -10.56 -7.74 28.41
CA PHE A 503 -9.21 -7.69 27.83
C PHE A 503 -8.74 -9.06 27.33
N THR A 504 -8.93 -10.12 28.13
CA THR A 504 -8.54 -11.49 27.76
C THR A 504 -9.37 -12.04 26.59
N LYS A 505 -10.61 -11.60 26.41
CA LYS A 505 -11.41 -11.96 25.22
C LYS A 505 -10.86 -11.26 23.98
N LEU A 506 -10.57 -9.96 24.09
CA LEU A 506 -10.08 -9.14 22.98
C LEU A 506 -8.68 -9.56 22.48
N SER A 507 -7.79 -10.01 23.38
CA SER A 507 -6.44 -10.43 23.02
C SER A 507 -6.39 -11.68 22.13
N LYS A 508 -7.49 -12.44 22.08
CA LYS A 508 -7.63 -13.67 21.28
C LYS A 508 -8.06 -13.41 19.83
N TYR A 509 -8.33 -12.16 19.44
CA TYR A 509 -8.72 -11.84 18.06
C TYR A 509 -7.52 -11.93 17.10
N ASP A 510 -7.72 -12.66 16.00
CA ASP A 510 -6.81 -12.69 14.86
C ASP A 510 -7.62 -12.52 13.54
N PRO A 511 -7.44 -11.41 12.79
CA PRO A 511 -6.62 -10.23 13.12
C PRO A 511 -7.24 -9.38 14.24
N LYS A 512 -6.43 -8.52 14.88
CA LYS A 512 -6.93 -7.55 15.87
C LYS A 512 -7.94 -6.59 15.24
N GLU A 513 -9.09 -6.38 15.91
CA GLU A 513 -10.10 -5.43 15.44
C GLU A 513 -9.85 -4.03 16.01
N THR A 514 -9.53 -3.11 15.11
CA THR A 514 -9.12 -1.72 15.42
C THR A 514 -10.12 -0.94 16.28
N ARG A 515 -11.43 -1.13 16.09
CA ARG A 515 -12.45 -0.47 16.92
C ARG A 515 -12.44 -0.95 18.36
N LEU A 516 -12.29 -2.27 18.55
CA LEU A 516 -12.17 -2.88 19.88
C LEU A 516 -10.88 -2.42 20.56
N THR A 517 -9.75 -2.44 19.84
CA THR A 517 -8.44 -1.97 20.35
C THR A 517 -8.53 -0.54 20.87
N ARG A 518 -9.14 0.39 20.12
CA ARG A 518 -9.29 1.78 20.56
C ARG A 518 -10.11 1.94 21.85
N LEU A 519 -11.21 1.21 22.00
CA LEU A 519 -12.02 1.27 23.23
C LEU A 519 -11.30 0.58 24.40
N ALA A 520 -10.59 -0.51 24.12
CA ALA A 520 -9.75 -1.20 25.10
C ALA A 520 -8.61 -0.29 25.61
N GLU A 521 -7.97 0.49 24.75
CA GLU A 521 -6.96 1.49 25.15
C GLU A 521 -7.51 2.50 26.16
N LYS A 522 -8.71 3.04 25.88
CA LYS A 522 -9.36 3.97 26.83
C LYS A 522 -9.64 3.33 28.18
N LEU A 523 -10.11 2.09 28.17
CA LEU A 523 -10.38 1.34 29.38
C LEU A 523 -9.06 1.03 30.13
N ALA A 524 -8.01 0.66 29.41
CA ALA A 524 -6.70 0.35 29.96
C ALA A 524 -6.07 1.57 30.63
N ILE A 525 -6.13 2.75 30.01
CA ILE A 525 -5.66 4.01 30.62
C ILE A 525 -6.43 4.31 31.91
N ARG A 526 -7.76 4.11 31.93
CA ARG A 526 -8.58 4.30 33.14
C ARG A 526 -8.20 3.31 34.23
N CYS A 527 -8.02 2.03 33.90
CA CYS A 527 -7.61 0.99 34.85
C CYS A 527 -6.20 1.24 35.40
N PHE A 528 -5.27 1.62 34.53
CA PHE A 528 -3.88 1.86 34.89
C PHE A 528 -3.73 3.05 35.85
N ASN A 529 -4.30 4.20 35.50
CA ASN A 529 -4.21 5.40 36.33
C ASN A 529 -4.93 5.25 37.68
N ASN A 530 -6.04 4.52 37.72
CA ASN A 530 -6.82 4.36 38.95
C ASN A 530 -6.27 3.30 39.90
N MET A 531 -5.51 2.33 39.40
CA MET A 531 -5.12 1.16 40.20
C MET A 531 -3.72 0.64 39.87
N SER A 532 -3.44 0.30 38.62
CA SER A 532 -2.26 -0.50 38.30
C SER A 532 -0.94 0.28 38.31
N LYS A 533 -0.99 1.61 38.20
CA LYS A 533 0.21 2.46 38.17
C LYS A 533 1.07 2.32 39.44
N PRO A 534 0.54 2.46 40.67
CA PRO A 534 1.30 2.18 41.89
C PRO A 534 1.91 0.77 41.94
N TYR A 535 1.19 -0.25 41.45
CA TYR A 535 1.68 -1.62 41.40
C TYR A 535 2.91 -1.74 40.49
N PHE A 536 2.82 -1.24 39.25
CA PHE A 536 3.95 -1.28 38.31
C PHE A 536 5.10 -0.36 38.70
N GLN A 537 4.85 0.74 39.42
CA GLN A 537 5.91 1.56 40.02
C GLN A 537 6.67 0.79 41.10
N LYS A 538 5.96 0.05 41.97
CA LYS A 538 6.60 -0.82 42.97
C LYS A 538 7.40 -1.95 42.29
N LEU A 539 6.83 -2.58 41.27
CA LEU A 539 7.49 -3.64 40.50
C LEU A 539 8.76 -3.13 39.82
N SER A 540 8.69 -1.98 39.16
CA SER A 540 9.84 -1.31 38.56
C SER A 540 10.91 -1.01 39.62
N GLY A 541 10.53 -0.49 40.80
CA GLY A 541 11.46 -0.27 41.91
C GLY A 541 12.18 -1.54 42.40
N LEU A 542 11.53 -2.71 42.34
CA LEU A 542 12.19 -4.00 42.63
C LEU A 542 13.19 -4.40 41.55
N VAL A 543 12.85 -4.18 40.27
CA VAL A 543 13.76 -4.38 39.15
C VAL A 543 14.98 -3.48 39.29
N GLU A 544 14.79 -2.18 39.53
CA GLU A 544 15.89 -1.22 39.74
C GLU A 544 16.73 -1.58 40.96
N SER A 545 16.12 -2.03 42.06
CA SER A 545 16.87 -2.46 43.26
C SER A 545 17.74 -3.69 42.99
N ALA A 546 17.24 -4.64 42.19
CA ALA A 546 18.01 -5.82 41.78
C ALA A 546 19.17 -5.42 40.84
N LEU A 547 18.93 -4.49 39.91
CA LEU A 547 19.97 -3.92 39.03
C LEU A 547 21.05 -3.18 39.83
N GLU A 548 20.66 -2.34 40.80
CA GLU A 548 21.59 -1.58 41.62
C GLU A 548 22.38 -2.48 42.60
N LYS A 549 21.79 -3.57 43.09
CA LYS A 549 22.52 -4.59 43.87
C LYS A 549 23.65 -5.21 43.04
N ASP A 550 23.34 -5.62 41.81
CA ASP A 550 24.34 -6.17 40.89
C ASP A 550 25.41 -5.12 40.54
N ALA A 551 25.01 -3.86 40.30
CA ALA A 551 25.95 -2.76 40.03
C ALA A 551 26.90 -2.53 41.21
N ASN A 552 26.40 -2.57 42.44
CA ASN A 552 27.21 -2.40 43.63
C ASN A 552 28.15 -3.58 43.89
N GLU A 553 27.75 -4.81 43.56
CA GLU A 553 28.62 -5.98 43.59
C GLU A 553 29.82 -5.82 42.64
N ILE A 554 29.57 -5.32 41.41
CA ILE A 554 30.63 -5.01 40.44
C ILE A 554 31.53 -3.87 40.94
N ARG A 555 30.95 -2.77 41.47
CA ARG A 555 31.71 -1.62 42.01
C ARG A 555 32.59 -2.01 43.20
N GLN A 556 32.17 -2.94 44.05
CA GLN A 556 33.00 -3.44 45.15
C GLN A 556 34.24 -4.19 44.63
N LEU A 557 34.12 -4.92 43.52
CA LEU A 557 35.23 -5.61 42.89
C LEU A 557 36.17 -4.66 42.13
N LEU A 558 35.65 -3.55 41.59
CA LEU A 558 36.45 -2.50 40.95
C LEU A 558 37.38 -1.75 41.93
N ASN A 559 37.26 -1.96 43.25
CA ASN A 559 38.06 -1.26 44.26
C ASN A 559 39.56 -1.68 44.18
N PRO A 560 40.51 -0.72 44.11
CA PRO A 560 41.95 -0.99 43.89
C PRO A 560 42.68 -1.82 44.95
N GLN A 561 42.05 -2.16 46.09
CA GLN A 561 42.67 -2.98 47.14
C GLN A 561 42.50 -4.50 46.97
N SER A 562 41.80 -4.97 45.95
CA SER A 562 41.62 -6.41 45.71
C SER A 562 42.87 -7.07 45.11
N ASN A 563 43.32 -8.18 45.72
CA ASN A 563 44.38 -9.03 45.16
C ASN A 563 43.98 -9.56 43.77
N ARG A 564 44.77 -9.25 42.72
CA ARG A 564 44.45 -9.50 41.30
C ARG A 564 44.12 -10.96 40.97
N GLU A 565 44.81 -11.94 41.56
CA GLU A 565 44.51 -13.36 41.31
C GLU A 565 43.18 -13.82 41.94
N ARG A 566 42.79 -13.22 43.08
CA ARG A 566 41.47 -13.48 43.71
C ARG A 566 40.34 -12.69 43.06
N LEU A 567 40.67 -11.64 42.30
CA LEU A 567 39.70 -10.79 41.63
C LEU A 567 39.00 -11.54 40.49
N LEU A 568 39.76 -12.20 39.60
CA LEU A 568 39.18 -12.96 38.49
C LEU A 568 38.31 -14.13 38.96
N GLN A 569 38.73 -14.85 40.00
CA GLN A 569 37.93 -15.94 40.58
C GLN A 569 36.60 -15.46 41.16
N LYS A 570 36.54 -14.24 41.69
CA LYS A 570 35.31 -13.62 42.21
C LYS A 570 34.47 -12.97 41.10
N ALA A 571 35.12 -12.43 40.07
CA ALA A 571 34.47 -11.76 38.95
C ALA A 571 33.90 -12.74 37.92
N SER A 572 34.51 -13.92 37.73
CA SER A 572 34.07 -14.90 36.73
C SER A 572 32.60 -15.34 36.91
N PRO A 573 32.11 -15.69 38.12
CA PRO A 573 30.68 -15.96 38.32
C PRO A 573 29.78 -14.76 37.98
N ILE A 574 30.26 -13.54 38.19
CA ILE A 574 29.50 -12.31 37.89
C ILE A 574 29.47 -12.05 36.38
N PHE A 575 30.57 -12.28 35.66
CA PHE A 575 30.58 -12.19 34.20
C PHE A 575 29.64 -13.21 33.57
N LEU A 576 29.63 -14.46 34.05
CA LEU A 576 28.69 -15.47 33.58
C LEU A 576 27.24 -15.06 33.88
N LYS A 577 26.95 -14.63 35.11
CA LYS A 577 25.63 -14.11 35.52
C LYS A 577 25.17 -12.90 34.68
N LEU A 578 26.07 -11.99 34.31
CA LEU A 578 25.77 -10.83 33.47
C LEU A 578 25.64 -11.19 31.99
N PHE A 579 26.40 -12.17 31.53
CA PHE A 579 26.38 -12.65 30.15
C PHE A 579 25.10 -13.42 29.86
N GLU A 580 24.66 -14.21 30.84
CA GLU A 580 23.36 -14.89 30.88
C GLU A 580 22.19 -13.90 31.02
N ARG A 581 22.42 -12.60 31.24
CA ARG A 581 21.33 -11.63 31.41
C ARG A 581 20.71 -11.22 30.07
N GLN A 582 19.38 -11.33 29.99
CA GLN A 582 18.55 -10.49 29.13
C GLN A 582 17.73 -9.51 30.01
N PRO A 583 17.61 -8.22 29.63
CA PRO A 583 18.35 -7.53 28.56
C PRO A 583 19.81 -7.25 28.96
N GLU A 584 20.60 -6.68 28.04
CA GLU A 584 21.70 -5.82 28.46
C GLU A 584 21.17 -4.52 29.08
N VAL A 585 21.64 -4.23 30.29
CA VAL A 585 21.51 -2.90 30.90
C VAL A 585 22.82 -2.16 30.64
N PRO A 586 22.84 -1.09 29.83
CA PRO A 586 24.09 -0.43 29.41
C PRO A 586 25.03 -0.07 30.56
N GLN A 587 24.46 0.33 31.71
CA GLN A 587 25.24 0.66 32.91
C GLN A 587 25.97 -0.56 33.50
N LEU A 588 25.32 -1.73 33.55
CA LEU A 588 25.94 -2.97 34.01
C LEU A 588 26.96 -3.48 32.99
N THR A 589 26.66 -3.37 31.69
CA THR A 589 27.61 -3.72 30.62
C THR A 589 28.86 -2.86 30.69
N ASP A 590 28.75 -1.55 30.91
CA ASP A 590 29.92 -0.67 30.99
C ASP A 590 30.74 -0.91 32.27
N LEU A 591 30.09 -1.21 33.39
CA LEU A 591 30.79 -1.65 34.61
C LEU A 591 31.46 -3.02 34.41
N ALA A 592 30.83 -3.95 33.69
CA ALA A 592 31.40 -5.24 33.34
C ALA A 592 32.61 -5.09 32.40
N LYS A 593 32.56 -4.18 31.42
CA LYS A 593 33.71 -3.84 30.56
C LYS A 593 34.88 -3.31 31.40
N GLN A 594 34.62 -2.41 32.34
CA GLN A 594 35.65 -1.88 33.24
C GLN A 594 36.24 -2.98 34.12
N LEU A 595 35.39 -3.84 34.69
CA LEU A 595 35.84 -4.97 35.51
C LEU A 595 36.62 -5.98 34.67
N ALA A 596 36.19 -6.26 33.43
CA ALA A 596 36.88 -7.16 32.51
C ALA A 596 38.27 -6.63 32.17
N ALA A 597 38.39 -5.33 31.87
CA ALA A 597 39.68 -4.68 31.65
C ALA A 597 40.61 -4.74 32.88
N GLN A 598 40.06 -4.69 34.10
CA GLN A 598 40.84 -4.79 35.34
C GLN A 598 41.22 -6.24 35.70
N CYS A 599 40.33 -7.19 35.44
CA CYS A 599 40.54 -8.63 35.63
C CYS A 599 41.48 -9.21 34.58
N PHE A 600 41.56 -8.58 33.40
CA PHE A 600 42.44 -8.99 32.32
C PHE A 600 43.90 -8.75 32.68
N ASP A 601 44.51 -9.77 33.28
CA ASP A 601 45.85 -9.73 33.85
C ASP A 601 46.88 -10.51 33.01
N LYS A 602 48.13 -10.50 33.48
CA LYS A 602 49.23 -11.19 32.81
C LYS A 602 49.00 -12.71 32.73
N SER A 603 48.28 -13.29 33.68
CA SER A 603 47.95 -14.72 33.74
C SER A 603 46.91 -15.09 32.68
N SER A 604 45.86 -14.30 32.55
CA SER A 604 44.85 -14.42 31.48
C SER A 604 45.49 -14.29 30.10
N LYS A 605 46.33 -13.27 29.91
CA LYS A 605 47.08 -13.08 28.67
C LYS A 605 48.01 -14.26 28.38
N ASN A 606 48.71 -14.78 29.38
CA ASN A 606 49.62 -15.93 29.22
C ASN A 606 48.86 -17.22 28.88
N TYR A 607 47.69 -17.46 29.47
CA TYR A 607 46.82 -18.57 29.14
C TYR A 607 46.44 -18.55 27.65
N PHE A 608 45.88 -17.44 27.17
CA PHE A 608 45.42 -17.33 25.78
C PHE A 608 46.54 -17.21 24.75
N THR A 609 47.71 -16.66 25.11
CA THR A 609 48.82 -16.47 24.14
C THR A 609 49.90 -17.54 24.19
N ARG A 610 49.92 -18.42 25.21
CA ARG A 610 50.92 -19.49 25.30
C ARG A 610 50.34 -20.87 25.52
N GLN A 611 49.30 -21.02 26.33
CA GLN A 611 48.76 -22.35 26.64
C GLN A 611 47.70 -22.78 25.63
N LEU A 612 46.75 -21.90 25.32
CA LEU A 612 45.69 -22.19 24.36
C LEU A 612 46.22 -22.47 22.93
N PRO A 613 47.20 -21.73 22.38
CA PRO A 613 47.74 -22.02 21.06
C PRO A 613 48.40 -23.40 21.00
N LEU A 614 49.10 -23.82 22.06
CA LEU A 614 49.71 -25.15 22.13
C LEU A 614 48.64 -26.26 22.16
N LEU A 615 47.55 -26.05 22.90
CA LEU A 615 46.43 -26.99 22.94
C LEU A 615 45.70 -27.08 21.58
N ILE A 616 45.52 -25.94 20.90
CA ILE A 616 44.91 -25.90 19.55
C ILE A 616 45.85 -26.58 18.54
N GLU A 617 47.15 -26.30 18.59
CA GLU A 617 48.14 -26.94 17.70
C GLU A 617 48.22 -28.45 17.92
N GLU A 618 48.17 -28.91 19.18
CA GLU A 618 48.16 -30.34 19.52
C GLU A 618 46.90 -31.04 18.99
N GLU A 619 45.73 -30.42 19.16
CA GLU A 619 44.46 -30.98 18.69
C GLU A 619 44.35 -30.98 17.16
N LEU A 620 44.77 -29.90 16.49
CA LEU A 620 44.87 -29.87 15.03
C LEU A 620 45.82 -30.94 14.53
N LEU A 621 46.99 -31.09 15.17
CA LEU A 621 47.94 -32.13 14.83
C LEU A 621 47.36 -33.52 15.03
N ASN A 622 46.57 -33.77 16.09
CA ASN A 622 45.91 -35.05 16.31
C ASN A 622 44.87 -35.35 15.22
N GLN A 623 44.05 -34.38 14.82
CA GLN A 623 43.04 -34.55 13.78
C GLN A 623 43.66 -34.69 12.38
N ASP A 624 44.68 -33.88 12.08
CA ASP A 624 45.48 -34.02 10.86
C ASP A 624 46.21 -35.36 10.84
N TRP A 625 46.71 -35.82 12.00
CA TRP A 625 47.34 -37.13 12.15
C TRP A 625 46.36 -38.26 11.88
N GLU A 626 45.12 -38.20 12.36
CA GLU A 626 44.09 -39.21 12.08
C GLU A 626 43.80 -39.31 10.58
N GLN A 627 43.66 -38.15 9.92
CA GLN A 627 43.35 -38.05 8.49
C GLN A 627 44.55 -38.30 7.57
N ALA A 628 45.78 -38.30 8.11
CA ALA A 628 46.97 -38.45 7.31
C ALA A 628 47.09 -39.84 6.65
N PRO A 629 47.52 -39.93 5.38
CA PRO A 629 47.88 -41.20 4.77
C PRO A 629 49.04 -41.88 5.52
N TRP A 630 49.05 -43.22 5.56
CA TRP A 630 50.03 -44.01 6.33
C TRP A 630 51.50 -43.67 6.00
N TYR A 631 51.80 -43.32 4.73
CA TYR A 631 53.16 -42.97 4.31
C TYR A 631 53.63 -41.61 4.86
N ARG A 632 52.71 -40.67 5.10
CA ARG A 632 53.00 -39.38 5.77
C ARG A 632 53.26 -39.59 7.26
N LYS A 633 52.47 -40.44 7.92
CA LYS A 633 52.70 -40.83 9.33
C LYS A 633 54.06 -41.51 9.49
N ALA A 634 54.42 -42.42 8.57
CA ALA A 634 55.71 -43.08 8.55
C ALA A 634 56.88 -42.11 8.30
N LEU A 635 56.73 -41.16 7.37
CA LEU A 635 57.74 -40.14 7.09
C LEU A 635 57.93 -39.19 8.28
N HIS A 636 56.85 -38.77 8.94
CA HIS A 636 56.91 -37.97 10.17
C HIS A 636 57.66 -38.72 11.28
N TRP A 637 57.37 -40.01 11.46
CA TRP A 637 58.00 -40.83 12.50
C TRP A 637 59.47 -41.12 12.23
N LEU A 638 59.83 -41.52 11.00
CA LEU A 638 61.22 -41.81 10.59
C LEU A 638 62.11 -40.57 10.62
N THR A 639 61.51 -39.38 10.51
CA THR A 639 62.24 -38.12 10.53
C THR A 639 62.18 -37.43 11.89
N PHE A 640 61.70 -38.14 12.92
CA PHE A 640 61.54 -37.62 14.29
C PHE A 640 60.78 -36.29 14.33
N GLY A 641 59.75 -36.17 13.50
CA GLY A 641 58.89 -35.00 13.40
C GLY A 641 59.42 -33.87 12.51
N TYR A 642 60.55 -34.06 11.82
CA TYR A 642 61.11 -33.05 10.92
C TYR A 642 60.19 -32.76 9.72
N PHE A 643 59.55 -33.78 9.15
CA PHE A 643 58.47 -33.60 8.19
C PHE A 643 57.12 -33.66 8.90
N ARG A 644 56.45 -32.50 9.08
CA ARG A 644 55.10 -32.45 9.64
C ARG A 644 54.08 -33.12 8.73
N VAL A 645 53.03 -33.68 9.33
CA VAL A 645 51.81 -34.05 8.61
C VAL A 645 51.21 -32.78 7.99
N ASP A 646 50.69 -32.86 6.76
CA ASP A 646 50.10 -31.69 6.10
C ASP A 646 48.87 -31.22 6.88
N ASN A 647 48.77 -29.92 7.12
CA ASN A 647 47.59 -29.32 7.74
C ASN A 647 46.41 -29.41 6.75
N VAL A 648 45.47 -30.32 7.00
CA VAL A 648 44.28 -30.55 6.15
C VAL A 648 42.98 -30.19 6.85
N THR A 649 43.01 -30.05 8.18
CA THR A 649 41.86 -29.71 9.02
C THR A 649 41.72 -28.20 9.14
N GLU A 650 40.54 -27.66 8.83
CA GLU A 650 40.23 -26.26 9.09
C GLU A 650 39.92 -26.03 10.58
N ILE A 651 40.41 -24.93 11.15
CA ILE A 651 40.16 -24.54 12.56
C ILE A 651 38.67 -24.41 12.89
N SER A 652 37.84 -24.03 11.92
CA SER A 652 36.39 -23.93 12.01
C SER A 652 35.71 -25.30 12.27
N SER A 653 36.38 -26.41 11.93
CA SER A 653 35.87 -27.78 12.05
C SER A 653 36.24 -28.47 13.37
N LEU A 654 37.08 -27.84 14.20
CA LEU A 654 37.41 -28.34 15.53
C LEU A 654 36.12 -28.50 16.35
N LYS A 655 35.79 -29.74 16.71
CA LYS A 655 34.78 -29.99 17.74
C LYS A 655 35.31 -29.37 19.03
N ILE A 656 34.62 -28.33 19.51
CA ILE A 656 34.87 -27.59 20.75
C ILE A 656 35.45 -28.58 21.79
N PRO A 657 36.78 -28.60 22.04
CA PRO A 657 37.35 -29.72 22.78
C PRO A 657 36.89 -29.63 24.23
N GLU A 658 36.69 -30.75 24.93
CA GLU A 658 36.15 -30.73 26.32
C GLU A 658 37.04 -29.91 27.29
N HIS A 659 38.27 -29.57 26.90
CA HIS A 659 39.11 -28.57 27.58
C HIS A 659 38.47 -27.17 27.69
N THR A 660 37.57 -26.79 26.77
CA THR A 660 36.76 -25.56 26.83
C THR A 660 35.62 -25.63 27.87
N LYS A 661 35.31 -26.82 28.38
CA LYS A 661 34.44 -27.03 29.56
C LYS A 661 35.25 -27.09 30.87
N GLY A 662 36.58 -27.03 30.79
CA GLY A 662 37.44 -26.97 31.96
C GLY A 662 37.18 -25.69 32.77
N LYS A 663 37.12 -25.83 34.10
CA LYS A 663 36.91 -24.72 35.04
C LYS A 663 37.89 -23.56 34.84
N GLU A 664 39.10 -23.88 34.41
CA GLU A 664 40.16 -22.91 34.13
C GLU A 664 39.87 -22.08 32.87
N PHE A 665 39.50 -22.73 31.75
CA PHE A 665 39.10 -22.03 30.52
C PHE A 665 37.92 -21.09 30.78
N GLN A 666 36.85 -21.59 31.42
CA GLN A 666 35.65 -20.80 31.72
C GLN A 666 35.95 -19.58 32.62
N THR A 667 36.88 -19.74 33.57
CA THR A 667 37.32 -18.64 34.44
C THR A 667 37.97 -17.52 33.63
N TYR A 668 38.89 -17.84 32.72
CA TYR A 668 39.58 -16.85 31.89
C TYR A 668 38.75 -16.34 30.70
N PHE A 669 37.82 -17.16 30.19
CA PHE A 669 37.00 -16.85 29.03
C PHE A 669 35.88 -15.87 29.36
N SER A 670 35.27 -15.98 30.55
CA SER A 670 34.12 -15.16 30.96
C SER A 670 34.33 -13.64 30.84
N GLN A 671 35.55 -13.14 31.07
CA GLN A 671 35.88 -11.72 30.89
C GLN A 671 35.99 -11.30 29.41
N LEU A 672 36.39 -12.21 28.50
CA LEU A 672 36.55 -11.91 27.07
C LEU A 672 35.21 -11.60 26.40
N LEU A 673 34.11 -12.14 26.94
CA LEU A 673 32.75 -11.88 26.47
C LEU A 673 32.40 -10.39 26.49
N PHE A 674 33.04 -9.61 27.37
CA PHE A 674 32.82 -8.18 27.56
C PHE A 674 33.93 -7.29 26.99
N LEU A 675 34.98 -7.84 26.38
CA LEU A 675 36.04 -7.04 25.74
C LEU A 675 35.73 -6.72 24.26
N PRO A 676 36.17 -5.56 23.74
CA PRO A 676 36.09 -5.25 22.32
C PRO A 676 36.90 -6.25 21.47
N SER A 677 36.37 -6.63 20.30
CA SER A 677 37.05 -7.58 19.39
C SER A 677 38.44 -7.08 18.96
N GLU A 678 38.64 -5.77 18.84
CA GLU A 678 39.95 -5.17 18.54
C GLU A 678 40.94 -5.33 19.71
N GLU A 679 40.49 -5.23 20.96
CA GLU A 679 41.35 -5.50 22.12
C GLU A 679 41.78 -6.96 22.15
N ILE A 680 40.86 -7.88 21.81
CA ILE A 680 41.13 -9.32 21.68
C ILE A 680 42.14 -9.59 20.57
N LYS A 681 41.96 -9.02 19.37
CA LYS A 681 42.91 -9.17 18.25
C LYS A 681 44.31 -8.67 18.63
N ASN A 682 44.39 -7.53 19.33
CA ASN A 682 45.65 -6.94 19.76
C ASN A 682 46.39 -7.77 20.85
N MET A 683 45.76 -8.79 21.44
CA MET A 683 46.43 -9.72 22.35
C MET A 683 47.37 -10.69 21.62
N PHE A 684 47.09 -10.97 20.35
CA PHE A 684 47.72 -12.02 19.56
C PHE A 684 48.75 -11.42 18.61
N THR A 685 49.90 -12.09 18.45
CA THR A 685 50.87 -11.69 17.43
C THR A 685 50.44 -12.20 16.06
N SER A 686 51.07 -11.75 14.97
CA SER A 686 50.79 -12.29 13.63
C SER A 686 50.99 -13.82 13.52
N LYS A 687 51.73 -14.43 14.47
CA LYS A 687 51.93 -15.87 14.57
C LYS A 687 50.75 -16.61 15.20
N ASP A 688 49.89 -15.93 15.94
CA ASP A 688 48.79 -16.52 16.69
C ASP A 688 47.42 -16.20 16.07
N SER A 689 47.40 -15.76 14.81
CA SER A 689 46.18 -15.28 14.12
C SER A 689 45.07 -16.34 14.04
N GLN A 690 45.47 -17.60 13.99
CA GLN A 690 44.60 -18.77 14.01
C GLN A 690 43.87 -18.94 15.35
N THR A 691 44.56 -18.73 16.47
CA THR A 691 43.95 -18.76 17.82
C THR A 691 43.04 -17.55 18.04
N ALA A 692 43.42 -16.37 17.54
CA ALA A 692 42.58 -15.18 17.57
C ALA A 692 41.29 -15.39 16.77
N GLY A 693 41.37 -15.98 15.58
CA GLY A 693 40.21 -16.31 14.74
C GLY A 693 39.27 -17.31 15.41
N PHE A 694 39.82 -18.36 16.04
CA PHE A 694 39.02 -19.32 16.82
C PHE A 694 38.28 -18.66 17.99
N LEU A 695 38.98 -17.86 18.80
CA LEU A 695 38.37 -17.20 19.96
C LEU A 695 37.29 -16.18 19.56
N LEU A 696 37.52 -15.40 18.51
CA LEU A 696 36.52 -14.46 18.01
C LEU A 696 35.29 -15.19 17.47
N GLY A 697 35.48 -16.25 16.68
CA GLY A 697 34.36 -17.06 16.19
C GLY A 697 33.61 -17.76 17.31
N TYR A 698 34.30 -18.21 18.36
CA TYR A 698 33.67 -18.81 19.53
C TYR A 698 32.89 -17.77 20.36
N ILE A 699 33.44 -16.56 20.56
CA ILE A 699 32.74 -15.45 21.23
C ILE A 699 31.51 -15.01 20.42
N GLU A 700 31.63 -14.91 19.10
CA GLU A 700 30.50 -14.59 18.22
C GLU A 700 29.43 -15.67 18.30
N LYS A 701 29.79 -16.95 18.27
CA LYS A 701 28.85 -18.06 18.43
C LYS A 701 28.17 -18.10 19.80
N GLU A 702 28.88 -17.82 20.89
CA GLU A 702 28.28 -17.70 22.23
C GLU A 702 27.38 -16.46 22.34
N ARG A 703 27.74 -15.35 21.69
CA ARG A 703 26.88 -14.15 21.58
C ARG A 703 25.64 -14.39 20.71
N GLU A 704 25.73 -15.22 19.66
CA GLU A 704 24.60 -15.62 18.81
C GLU A 704 23.68 -16.61 19.55
N LYS A 705 24.24 -17.57 20.31
CA LYS A 705 23.47 -18.53 21.13
C LYS A 705 22.63 -17.80 22.20
N ARG A 706 23.10 -16.66 22.69
CA ARG A 706 22.40 -15.75 23.61
C ARG A 706 21.07 -15.18 23.08
N GLU A 707 20.86 -15.17 21.76
CA GLU A 707 19.58 -14.78 21.17
C GLU A 707 18.55 -15.94 21.15
N MET A 708 18.92 -17.09 21.73
CA MET A 708 18.07 -18.30 21.84
C MET A 708 17.93 -18.82 23.29
N GLU A 709 18.76 -18.37 24.23
CA GLU A 709 18.75 -18.77 25.66
C GLU A 709 18.59 -17.52 26.55
N THR A 710 17.43 -17.36 27.23
CA THR A 710 16.99 -16.04 27.75
C THR A 710 16.68 -15.96 29.27
N PRO A 711 17.68 -15.94 30.17
CA PRO A 711 17.49 -15.68 31.62
C PRO A 711 17.16 -14.22 31.96
N SER A 712 16.26 -14.02 32.92
CA SER A 712 15.74 -12.71 33.35
C SER A 712 16.27 -12.27 34.73
N VAL A 713 16.07 -10.99 35.08
CA VAL A 713 16.37 -10.45 36.43
C VAL A 713 15.50 -11.14 37.47
N GLN A 714 16.07 -11.89 38.41
CA GLN A 714 15.30 -12.51 39.48
C GLN A 714 14.86 -11.47 40.52
N ILE A 715 13.55 -11.25 40.61
CA ILE A 715 12.91 -10.43 41.65
C ILE A 715 11.97 -11.31 42.49
N PRO A 716 11.71 -10.96 43.76
CA PRO A 716 10.84 -11.75 44.64
C PRO A 716 9.36 -11.48 44.33
N VAL A 717 8.93 -11.76 43.09
CA VAL A 717 7.57 -11.57 42.62
C VAL A 717 7.11 -12.86 41.96
N ASP A 718 5.97 -13.36 42.39
CA ASP A 718 5.31 -14.48 41.75
C ASP A 718 4.57 -13.98 40.49
N LEU A 719 5.19 -14.16 39.32
CA LEU A 719 4.63 -13.78 38.03
C LEU A 719 3.41 -14.64 37.63
N LYS A 720 3.19 -15.76 38.33
CA LYS A 720 2.02 -16.63 38.20
C LYS A 720 0.96 -16.33 39.27
N GLY A 721 1.31 -15.53 40.27
CA GLY A 721 0.43 -15.18 41.37
C GLY A 721 -0.76 -14.31 40.93
N GLU A 722 -1.86 -14.42 41.68
CA GLU A 722 -3.12 -13.71 41.39
C GLU A 722 -2.93 -12.18 41.28
N GLU A 723 -2.02 -11.60 42.07
CA GLU A 723 -1.77 -10.15 42.07
C GLU A 723 -1.17 -9.68 40.73
N PHE A 724 -0.14 -10.35 40.20
CA PHE A 724 0.47 -9.98 38.92
C PHE A 724 -0.51 -10.21 37.76
N GLN A 725 -1.18 -11.37 37.75
CA GLN A 725 -2.15 -11.74 36.73
C GLN A 725 -3.39 -10.83 36.72
N MET A 726 -3.70 -10.15 37.83
CA MET A 726 -4.75 -9.13 37.86
C MET A 726 -4.35 -7.86 37.09
N HIS A 727 -3.09 -7.44 37.16
CA HIS A 727 -2.61 -6.20 36.52
C HIS A 727 -2.12 -6.41 35.08
N PHE A 728 -1.72 -7.62 34.71
CA PHE A 728 -1.10 -7.92 33.43
C PHE A 728 -1.99 -7.70 32.19
N PRO A 729 -3.27 -8.13 32.13
CA PRO A 729 -4.06 -8.13 30.89
C PRO A 729 -4.24 -6.76 30.24
N GLN A 730 -4.29 -5.68 31.03
CA GLN A 730 -4.47 -4.33 30.49
C GLN A 730 -3.24 -3.79 29.75
N LEU A 731 -2.04 -4.36 30.00
CA LEU A 731 -0.79 -3.87 29.41
C LEU A 731 -0.76 -4.07 27.90
N GLU A 732 -1.46 -5.08 27.37
CA GLU A 732 -1.55 -5.30 25.92
C GLU A 732 -2.18 -4.11 25.18
N PHE A 733 -3.09 -3.39 25.85
CA PHE A 733 -3.83 -2.27 25.28
C PHE A 733 -3.39 -0.92 25.85
N LEU A 734 -2.38 -0.89 26.73
CA LEU A 734 -1.91 0.37 27.32
C LEU A 734 -0.90 1.05 26.37
N PRO A 735 -1.14 2.30 25.94
CA PRO A 735 -0.16 2.99 25.09
C PRO A 735 1.18 3.22 25.80
N SER A 736 2.30 3.09 25.08
CA SER A 736 3.66 3.21 25.65
C SER A 736 3.88 4.51 26.43
N LYS A 737 3.39 5.65 25.92
CA LYS A 737 3.47 6.96 26.59
C LYS A 737 2.80 7.00 27.98
N ASP A 738 1.76 6.20 28.19
CA ASP A 738 1.04 6.14 29.45
C ASP A 738 1.80 5.25 30.45
N PHE A 739 2.46 4.20 29.96
CA PHE A 739 3.37 3.36 30.74
C PHE A 739 4.65 4.12 31.15
N GLU A 740 5.19 4.99 30.29
CA GLU A 740 6.32 5.89 30.58
C GLU A 740 6.08 6.82 31.78
N SER A 741 4.82 6.96 32.23
CA SER A 741 4.50 7.70 33.45
C SER A 741 5.00 7.04 34.75
N ILE A 742 5.60 5.84 34.64
CA ILE A 742 6.39 5.15 35.69
C ILE A 742 7.81 5.75 35.80
N GLY A 743 8.35 6.30 34.71
CA GLY A 743 9.73 6.75 34.53
C GLY A 743 10.26 6.25 33.18
N GLU A 744 11.00 7.08 32.42
CA GLU A 744 11.44 6.71 31.06
C GLU A 744 12.37 5.50 31.08
N LYS A 745 13.37 5.48 31.97
CA LYS A 745 14.32 4.35 32.10
C LYS A 745 13.71 3.19 32.87
N GLU A 746 12.99 3.50 33.93
CA GLU A 746 12.32 2.56 34.83
C GLU A 746 11.23 1.77 34.10
N GLY A 747 10.54 2.41 33.15
CA GLY A 747 9.57 1.80 32.25
C GLY A 747 10.23 0.88 31.22
N GLU A 748 11.30 1.34 30.56
CA GLU A 748 12.07 0.52 29.60
C GLU A 748 12.62 -0.77 30.25
N HIS A 749 13.24 -0.67 31.43
CA HIS A 749 13.75 -1.83 32.15
C HIS A 749 12.64 -2.80 32.57
N LEU A 750 11.49 -2.26 33.01
CA LEU A 750 10.33 -3.08 33.38
C LEU A 750 9.72 -3.79 32.16
N GLU A 751 9.64 -3.11 31.01
CA GLU A 751 9.18 -3.69 29.74
C GLU A 751 10.09 -4.85 29.32
N CYS A 752 11.41 -4.66 29.36
CA CYS A 752 12.38 -5.72 29.07
C CYS A 752 12.24 -6.91 30.04
N PHE A 753 12.03 -6.64 31.33
CA PHE A 753 11.80 -7.68 32.34
C PHE A 753 10.55 -8.50 32.03
N ILE A 754 9.43 -7.84 31.69
CA ILE A 754 8.18 -8.54 31.33
C ILE A 754 8.40 -9.38 30.06
N PHE A 755 9.11 -8.85 29.06
CA PHE A 755 9.43 -9.58 27.83
C PHE A 755 10.26 -10.84 28.07
N ALA A 756 11.32 -10.73 28.88
CA ALA A 756 12.18 -11.85 29.22
C ALA A 756 11.45 -12.99 29.97
N ASN A 757 10.33 -12.68 30.64
CA ASN A 757 9.52 -13.64 31.39
C ASN A 757 8.19 -13.98 30.73
N LEU A 758 7.96 -13.59 29.47
CA LEU A 758 6.64 -13.71 28.83
C LEU A 758 6.12 -15.15 28.77
N GLN A 759 7.01 -16.12 28.52
CA GLN A 759 6.64 -17.55 28.51
C GLN A 759 6.20 -18.04 29.89
N GLU A 760 6.89 -17.61 30.96
CA GLU A 760 6.51 -17.93 32.32
C GLU A 760 5.13 -17.33 32.66
N ILE A 761 4.91 -16.08 32.29
CA ILE A 761 3.66 -15.34 32.52
C ILE A 761 2.48 -16.00 31.79
N LEU A 762 2.66 -16.47 30.56
CA LEU A 762 1.59 -17.03 29.73
C LEU A 762 1.31 -18.53 30.00
N SER A 763 2.29 -19.26 30.56
CA SER A 763 2.18 -20.72 30.81
C SER A 763 1.03 -21.14 31.73
N HIS A 764 0.38 -20.21 32.44
CA HIS A 764 -0.75 -20.50 33.33
C HIS A 764 -2.12 -20.59 32.62
N ASN A 765 -2.27 -20.09 31.38
CA ASN A 765 -3.58 -19.99 30.71
C ASN A 765 -3.98 -21.19 29.83
N ASN A 766 -3.09 -22.17 29.62
CA ASN A 766 -3.36 -23.35 28.76
C ASN A 766 -3.79 -24.61 29.55
N GLY A 767 -4.17 -24.47 30.83
CA GLY A 767 -4.46 -25.60 31.71
C GLY A 767 -5.86 -26.22 31.63
N ASP A 768 -6.85 -25.54 31.03
CA ASP A 768 -8.25 -25.99 31.05
C ASP A 768 -8.78 -26.33 29.66
N SER A 769 -8.19 -27.33 28.99
CA SER A 769 -8.89 -28.18 28.02
C SER A 769 -8.05 -29.39 27.61
N SER A 770 -7.96 -30.41 28.47
CA SER A 770 -7.76 -31.78 27.98
C SER A 770 -8.13 -32.80 29.05
N GLU A 771 -9.41 -33.14 29.13
CA GLU A 771 -9.78 -34.44 29.65
C GLU A 771 -9.42 -35.51 28.62
N LYS A 772 -8.38 -36.28 28.99
CA LYS A 772 -8.22 -37.73 28.81
C LYS A 772 -8.90 -38.37 27.59
N ASN A 773 -8.07 -38.83 26.65
CA ASN A 773 -8.15 -40.22 26.22
C ASN A 773 -6.76 -40.73 25.85
N SER A 774 -6.23 -41.54 26.76
CA SER A 774 -5.06 -42.37 26.58
C SER A 774 -5.41 -43.61 25.79
N THR A 775 -4.76 -43.85 24.64
CA THR A 775 -4.44 -45.21 24.22
C THR A 775 -3.14 -45.22 23.43
N SER A 776 -2.27 -46.13 23.86
CA SER A 776 -0.91 -46.44 23.41
C SER A 776 -0.73 -46.69 21.92
N GLU A 777 0.44 -46.30 21.41
CA GLU A 777 1.07 -46.82 20.18
C GLU A 777 1.20 -48.36 20.22
N PRO A 778 1.34 -49.01 19.05
CA PRO A 778 2.70 -49.23 18.55
C PRO A 778 2.88 -48.96 17.06
N SER A 779 4.14 -48.75 16.72
CA SER A 779 4.71 -48.52 15.40
C SER A 779 4.76 -49.77 14.51
N ASP A 780 4.95 -49.48 13.22
CA ASP A 780 5.52 -50.29 12.14
C ASP A 780 4.72 -51.48 11.60
N SER A 781 4.24 -51.36 10.35
CA SER A 781 4.89 -51.98 9.19
C SER A 781 4.06 -51.87 7.90
N GLU A 782 4.80 -51.82 6.79
CA GLU A 782 4.40 -51.69 5.40
C GLU A 782 3.40 -52.77 4.93
N SER A 783 2.47 -52.39 4.05
CA SER A 783 2.29 -53.03 2.73
C SER A 783 1.05 -52.50 2.00
N GLU A 784 1.28 -52.01 0.77
CA GLU A 784 0.27 -52.01 -0.29
C GLU A 784 -0.12 -53.45 -0.64
N ILE A 785 -1.39 -53.70 -1.00
CA ILE A 785 -1.85 -54.45 -2.19
C ILE A 785 -3.38 -54.65 -2.11
N HIS A 786 -4.06 -53.97 -3.04
CA HIS A 786 -5.12 -54.44 -3.94
C HIS A 786 -6.21 -55.48 -3.55
N LEU A 787 -7.42 -55.06 -3.94
CA LEU A 787 -8.47 -55.78 -4.71
C LEU A 787 -9.52 -56.63 -3.97
N ASN A 788 -10.77 -56.19 -4.19
CA ASN A 788 -11.95 -56.95 -4.66
C ASN A 788 -12.21 -58.32 -4.01
N THR A 789 -13.41 -58.66 -3.57
CA THR A 789 -14.67 -58.76 -4.34
C THR A 789 -15.70 -59.34 -3.37
N GLY A 790 -16.99 -59.04 -3.50
CA GLY A 790 -17.99 -59.83 -2.75
C GLY A 790 -19.37 -59.22 -2.61
N ASN A 791 -20.05 -59.09 -3.74
CA ASN A 791 -21.44 -58.73 -3.96
C ASN A 791 -22.50 -59.54 -3.16
N VAL A 792 -23.76 -59.05 -3.23
CA VAL A 792 -25.07 -59.77 -3.13
C VAL A 792 -25.76 -59.68 -1.75
N ASP A 793 -27.00 -59.20 -1.53
CA ASP A 793 -28.19 -58.93 -2.38
C ASP A 793 -29.27 -58.04 -1.70
N THR A 794 -30.27 -57.63 -2.50
CA THR A 794 -31.67 -57.20 -2.20
C THR A 794 -31.91 -55.72 -1.78
N ILE A 795 -32.29 -54.76 -2.66
CA ILE A 795 -33.57 -54.48 -3.39
C ILE A 795 -34.75 -54.23 -2.39
N ILE A 796 -35.44 -53.08 -2.29
CA ILE A 796 -36.49 -52.46 -3.16
C ILE A 796 -36.83 -51.03 -2.62
N ILE A 797 -36.61 -49.94 -3.39
CA ILE A 797 -37.56 -49.06 -4.13
C ILE A 797 -38.51 -48.15 -3.30
N ALA A 798 -38.18 -46.84 -3.35
CA ALA A 798 -38.97 -45.62 -3.64
C ALA A 798 -40.44 -45.46 -3.16
N ASN A 799 -40.74 -44.32 -2.53
CA ASN A 799 -41.41 -43.16 -3.15
C ASN A 799 -41.83 -42.10 -2.10
N GLU A 800 -41.67 -40.82 -2.44
CA GLU A 800 -42.44 -39.65 -1.95
C GLU A 800 -43.97 -39.91 -2.07
N PRO A 801 -44.92 -39.23 -1.35
CA PRO A 801 -44.99 -37.77 -1.19
C PRO A 801 -45.67 -37.22 0.10
N ASN A 802 -45.69 -35.88 0.20
CA ASN A 802 -46.53 -35.00 1.05
C ASN A 802 -48.06 -35.32 1.01
N PRO A 803 -48.97 -34.68 1.81
CA PRO A 803 -48.83 -33.84 3.01
C PRO A 803 -49.88 -34.19 4.12
N THR A 804 -50.20 -33.27 5.05
CA THR A 804 -51.56 -32.71 5.40
C THR A 804 -51.78 -32.42 6.90
N GLU A 805 -52.49 -31.31 7.15
CA GLU A 805 -53.01 -30.74 8.40
C GLU A 805 -53.88 -31.68 9.27
N ALA A 806 -53.90 -31.44 10.59
CA ALA A 806 -55.10 -31.03 11.38
C ALA A 806 -55.02 -31.40 12.89
N LYS A 807 -55.46 -30.44 13.72
CA LYS A 807 -55.91 -30.50 15.15
C LYS A 807 -56.81 -31.73 15.46
N PRO A 808 -57.07 -32.17 16.74
CA PRO A 808 -57.56 -31.31 17.86
C PRO A 808 -57.37 -31.77 19.36
N GLN A 809 -57.69 -30.85 20.29
CA GLN A 809 -58.40 -31.00 21.61
C GLN A 809 -57.93 -32.03 22.70
N LYS A 810 -58.08 -31.87 24.03
CA LYS A 810 -58.50 -30.87 25.05
C LYS A 810 -58.46 -31.56 26.45
N LYS A 811 -58.61 -30.77 27.55
CA LYS A 811 -59.08 -31.09 28.95
C LYS A 811 -58.01 -30.99 30.06
N ASP A 812 -58.26 -30.49 31.29
CA ASP A 812 -59.42 -29.87 31.97
C ASP A 812 -58.97 -29.17 33.30
N ASN A 813 -59.77 -28.18 33.75
CA ASN A 813 -60.14 -27.76 35.14
C ASN A 813 -59.09 -27.14 36.12
N ASP A 814 -59.36 -26.19 37.05
CA ASP A 814 -60.59 -25.69 37.73
C ASP A 814 -60.36 -24.28 38.39
N GLY A 815 -61.44 -23.50 38.64
CA GLY A 815 -61.56 -22.62 39.84
C GLY A 815 -61.81 -21.08 39.72
N ALA A 816 -63.10 -20.66 39.75
CA ALA A 816 -63.77 -19.47 40.40
C ALA A 816 -63.03 -18.11 40.64
N LYS A 817 -63.59 -16.88 40.58
CA LYS A 817 -64.96 -16.29 40.47
C LYS A 817 -64.86 -14.75 40.19
N GLN A 818 -65.65 -14.24 39.23
CA GLN A 818 -66.49 -13.01 39.21
C GLN A 818 -66.00 -11.64 39.76
N ASN A 819 -65.92 -10.59 38.92
CA ASN A 819 -67.02 -9.64 38.60
C ASN A 819 -66.60 -8.50 37.64
N ASN A 820 -67.59 -8.03 36.88
CA ASN A 820 -67.62 -7.14 35.70
C ASN A 820 -68.17 -5.73 36.13
N PRO A 821 -68.50 -4.70 35.27
CA PRO A 821 -68.44 -4.59 33.79
C PRO A 821 -68.10 -3.18 33.18
N ALA A 822 -68.06 -3.18 31.82
CA ALA A 822 -68.55 -2.16 30.86
C ALA A 822 -67.70 -0.88 30.59
N LYS A 823 -67.59 -0.30 29.38
CA LYS A 823 -68.29 -0.45 28.09
C LYS A 823 -67.48 0.28 26.98
N ALA A 824 -67.43 -0.31 25.77
CA ALA A 824 -67.70 0.25 24.42
C ALA A 824 -67.19 1.68 24.03
N SER A 825 -66.88 2.07 22.79
CA SER A 825 -66.55 1.48 21.47
C SER A 825 -66.61 2.66 20.47
N SER A 826 -65.56 2.91 19.67
CA SER A 826 -65.57 3.48 18.28
C SER A 826 -66.25 4.85 18.00
N PRO A 827 -66.18 5.45 16.78
CA PRO A 827 -65.20 5.36 15.66
C PRO A 827 -64.91 6.74 14.95
N GLU A 828 -64.11 6.71 13.87
CA GLU A 828 -64.14 7.56 12.62
C GLU A 828 -64.04 9.10 12.75
N GLY A 829 -63.41 9.92 11.89
CA GLY A 829 -62.93 9.85 10.51
C GLY A 829 -63.06 11.25 9.87
N LYS A 830 -62.28 11.54 8.80
CA LYS A 830 -62.36 12.63 7.79
C LYS A 830 -61.59 13.97 7.96
N VAL A 831 -60.55 14.07 7.12
CA VAL A 831 -60.20 15.09 6.10
C VAL A 831 -61.04 16.39 6.01
N SER A 832 -60.36 17.56 6.02
CA SER A 832 -60.52 18.70 5.07
C SER A 832 -59.54 19.86 5.36
N THR A 833 -58.83 20.34 4.33
CA THR A 833 -58.29 21.71 4.15
C THR A 833 -59.41 22.61 3.56
N PRO A 834 -59.43 23.98 3.60
CA PRO A 834 -58.37 24.91 3.12
C PRO A 834 -58.36 26.38 3.68
N GLU A 835 -57.52 27.25 3.06
CA GLU A 835 -57.65 28.72 2.80
C GLU A 835 -57.29 29.83 3.84
N ILE A 836 -56.14 30.49 3.57
CA ILE A 836 -55.89 31.93 3.27
C ILE A 836 -56.79 33.00 3.93
N ASP A 837 -56.22 33.95 4.71
CA ASP A 837 -56.11 35.38 4.32
C ASP A 837 -55.39 36.30 5.34
N GLU A 838 -55.05 37.49 4.83
CA GLU A 838 -54.07 38.52 5.19
C GLU A 838 -54.17 39.33 6.53
N HIS A 839 -52.99 39.83 6.93
CA HIS A 839 -52.58 41.04 7.68
C HIS A 839 -53.60 42.08 8.22
N PRO A 840 -53.21 42.85 9.27
CA PRO A 840 -52.92 44.28 9.00
C PRO A 840 -51.81 45.00 9.82
N LYS A 841 -51.05 45.84 9.09
CA LYS A 841 -50.68 47.29 9.31
C LYS A 841 -49.73 47.72 10.47
N LYS A 842 -48.54 48.29 10.12
CA LYS A 842 -48.13 49.74 10.02
C LYS A 842 -47.72 50.38 11.39
N LYS A 843 -46.74 51.28 11.58
CA LYS A 843 -45.84 52.15 10.75
C LYS A 843 -44.83 52.92 11.68
N ILE A 844 -43.61 53.24 11.16
CA ILE A 844 -42.81 54.52 11.28
C ILE A 844 -42.08 54.82 12.64
N THR A 845 -40.84 55.34 12.79
CA THR A 845 -39.82 56.16 12.01
C THR A 845 -38.40 55.79 12.54
N ASP A 846 -37.36 55.60 11.74
CA ASP A 846 -36.40 56.58 11.16
C ASP A 846 -35.36 57.18 12.14
N ASP A 847 -34.09 56.81 11.99
CA ASP A 847 -33.02 57.77 11.64
C ASP A 847 -31.71 57.04 11.25
N THR A 848 -31.21 57.40 10.06
CA THR A 848 -29.86 57.07 9.56
C THR A 848 -29.04 58.38 9.57
N PRO A 849 -27.69 58.34 9.61
CA PRO A 849 -27.00 58.36 8.32
C PRO A 849 -25.73 57.50 8.22
N LYS A 850 -25.61 56.90 7.03
CA LYS A 850 -24.45 56.25 6.36
C LYS A 850 -23.31 57.28 6.07
N PRO A 851 -22.28 56.96 5.24
CA PRO A 851 -21.27 55.89 5.27
C PRO A 851 -19.85 56.44 4.89
N LYS A 852 -18.81 55.58 4.85
CA LYS A 852 -17.56 55.71 4.06
C LYS A 852 -16.74 54.43 4.32
N THR A 853 -16.08 53.69 3.41
CA THR A 853 -15.93 53.70 1.95
C THR A 853 -15.37 52.32 1.56
N LYS A 854 -15.67 51.85 0.35
CA LYS A 854 -15.06 50.68 -0.31
C LYS A 854 -13.53 50.80 -0.43
N ARG A 855 -12.82 49.67 -0.41
CA ARG A 855 -11.69 49.45 -1.34
C ARG A 855 -11.50 47.97 -1.65
N SER A 856 -11.82 47.65 -2.90
CA SER A 856 -11.32 46.51 -3.67
C SER A 856 -9.85 46.71 -4.06
N VAL A 857 -9.26 45.64 -4.61
CA VAL A 857 -8.29 45.57 -5.72
C VAL A 857 -7.04 44.72 -5.39
N HIS A 858 -6.87 43.66 -6.22
CA HIS A 858 -5.67 43.01 -6.78
C HIS A 858 -4.29 43.16 -6.10
N PHE A 859 -3.45 42.12 -6.16
CA PHE A 859 -2.30 42.06 -7.10
C PHE A 859 -1.48 40.76 -6.96
N PHE A 860 -1.19 40.13 -8.10
CA PHE A 860 0.03 39.35 -8.37
C PHE A 860 0.91 40.22 -9.29
N ASP A 861 2.22 39.99 -9.24
CA ASP A 861 3.32 40.53 -10.07
C ASP A 861 3.89 41.91 -9.74
N GLU A 862 5.16 41.93 -9.30
CA GLU A 862 6.22 42.58 -10.08
C GLU A 862 7.62 42.05 -9.74
N ALA A 863 8.45 41.94 -10.78
CA ALA A 863 9.82 41.44 -10.75
C ALA A 863 10.84 42.57 -10.94
N LYS A 864 12.09 42.27 -10.54
CA LYS A 864 13.38 42.87 -10.95
C LYS A 864 13.82 44.20 -10.29
N LYS A 865 14.92 44.12 -9.52
CA LYS A 865 16.27 44.67 -9.83
C LYS A 865 17.06 44.97 -8.53
N SER A 866 18.14 44.22 -8.28
CA SER A 866 19.41 44.79 -7.80
C SER A 866 20.52 43.73 -7.71
N LYS A 867 21.47 43.80 -8.65
CA LYS A 867 22.92 43.51 -8.48
C LYS A 867 23.63 44.87 -8.70
N PRO A 868 24.86 45.17 -8.20
CA PRO A 868 26.08 44.32 -8.24
C PRO A 868 26.91 44.40 -6.92
N LYS A 869 28.11 43.82 -6.68
CA LYS A 869 29.32 43.59 -7.50
C LYS A 869 30.32 42.68 -6.72
N VAL A 870 30.84 41.66 -7.43
CA VAL A 870 32.18 41.02 -7.48
C VAL A 870 33.21 41.21 -6.33
N LYS A 871 33.79 40.08 -5.86
CA LYS A 871 35.25 39.84 -5.77
C LYS A 871 35.60 38.34 -5.85
N GLU A 872 36.50 38.01 -6.76
CA GLU A 872 37.19 36.72 -6.93
C GLU A 872 38.25 36.50 -5.83
N ASN A 873 38.45 35.26 -5.36
CA ASN A 873 39.59 34.40 -5.73
C ASN A 873 39.81 33.22 -4.75
N ALA A 874 40.31 32.12 -5.35
CA ALA A 874 41.12 31.04 -4.78
C ALA A 874 40.44 29.78 -4.17
N SER A 875 40.77 28.65 -4.79
CA SER A 875 40.93 27.31 -4.17
C SER A 875 42.41 26.90 -4.31
N PRO A 876 42.92 25.78 -3.75
CA PRO A 876 42.52 24.91 -2.61
C PRO A 876 43.74 24.77 -1.61
N PRO A 877 43.90 23.85 -0.59
CA PRO A 877 43.69 22.38 -0.62
C PRO A 877 43.22 21.63 0.67
N VAL A 878 42.72 20.40 0.45
CA VAL A 878 42.94 19.12 1.19
C VAL A 878 42.43 18.91 2.65
N ASP A 879 41.81 17.73 2.81
CA ASP A 879 41.48 16.93 4.01
C ASP A 879 40.66 17.55 5.14
N GLU A 880 39.41 17.10 5.28
CA GLU A 880 38.87 16.69 6.58
C GLU A 880 37.65 15.75 6.38
N THR A 881 37.72 14.63 7.10
CA THR A 881 36.76 13.53 7.22
C THR A 881 35.34 14.00 7.63
N PRO A 882 34.25 13.36 7.14
CA PRO A 882 32.91 13.67 7.61
C PRO A 882 32.70 13.14 9.04
N PRO A 883 32.14 13.93 9.98
CA PRO A 883 31.87 13.46 11.32
C PRO A 883 30.75 12.42 11.30
N ALA A 884 31.00 11.32 12.02
CA ALA A 884 30.06 10.22 12.23
C ALA A 884 28.68 10.75 12.67
N LYS A 885 27.65 10.41 11.89
CA LYS A 885 26.25 10.66 12.23
C LYS A 885 25.93 9.95 13.56
N ARG A 886 25.71 10.73 14.62
CA ARG A 886 25.04 10.27 15.84
C ARG A 886 23.62 9.83 15.46
N LYS A 887 23.40 8.52 15.34
CA LYS A 887 22.05 7.93 15.43
C LYS A 887 21.57 8.12 16.86
N ASN A 888 20.46 8.81 17.05
CA ASN A 888 19.78 8.84 18.33
C ASN A 888 18.26 8.83 18.13
N VAL A 889 17.65 7.89 18.86
CA VAL A 889 16.25 7.74 19.26
C VAL A 889 15.27 7.17 18.22
N CYS A 890 15.18 5.84 18.24
CA CYS A 890 13.98 5.07 17.87
C CYS A 890 13.07 4.95 19.11
N ARG A 891 11.77 4.66 18.97
CA ARG A 891 10.88 4.35 20.10
C ARG A 891 9.91 3.24 19.74
N ILE A 892 9.37 2.57 20.76
CA ILE A 892 8.72 1.26 20.64
C ILE A 892 7.21 1.38 20.85
N ASP A 893 6.48 1.32 19.75
CA ASP A 893 5.02 1.11 19.78
C ASP A 893 4.76 -0.42 19.84
N SER A 894 4.79 -0.93 21.06
CA SER A 894 4.48 -2.30 21.54
C SER A 894 5.56 -3.39 21.40
N VAL A 895 5.69 -4.16 22.49
CA VAL A 895 6.66 -5.23 22.77
C VAL A 895 6.66 -6.38 21.74
N ARG A 896 5.55 -6.58 21.01
CA ARG A 896 5.41 -7.66 20.02
C ARG A 896 5.80 -7.26 18.60
N SER A 897 6.14 -5.99 18.37
CA SER A 897 6.50 -5.46 17.03
C SER A 897 7.92 -5.86 16.56
N THR A 898 8.85 -6.03 17.49
CA THR A 898 10.31 -6.00 17.26
C THR A 898 10.92 -7.35 16.84
N LEU A 899 10.10 -8.37 16.65
CA LEU A 899 10.53 -9.77 16.62
C LEU A 899 11.04 -10.30 15.26
N PHE A 900 10.93 -9.55 14.15
CA PHE A 900 11.20 -10.14 12.83
C PHE A 900 11.82 -9.17 11.80
N ARG A 901 13.12 -8.85 11.91
CA ARG A 901 13.93 -8.33 10.79
C ARG A 901 15.38 -8.81 10.86
N GLY A 902 15.94 -9.14 9.70
CA GLY A 902 17.35 -9.41 9.43
C GLY A 902 17.62 -9.07 7.97
N ASP A 903 18.77 -8.44 7.69
CA ASP A 903 19.02 -7.64 6.49
C ASP A 903 20.39 -7.96 5.84
N GLY A 904 20.46 -7.85 4.51
CA GLY A 904 21.67 -7.67 3.67
C GLY A 904 22.25 -8.91 2.94
N SER A 905 22.88 -8.85 1.75
CA SER A 905 23.03 -7.86 0.65
C SER A 905 23.86 -8.47 -0.51
N HIS A 906 23.89 -7.80 -1.69
CA HIS A 906 24.79 -7.95 -2.88
C HIS A 906 24.45 -9.08 -3.90
N ARG A 907 24.44 -8.91 -5.24
CA ARG A 907 25.25 -8.08 -6.17
C ARG A 907 24.69 -8.05 -7.63
N GLN A 908 24.94 -6.92 -8.31
CA GLN A 908 25.32 -6.69 -9.72
C GLN A 908 24.40 -6.90 -10.95
N LYS A 909 24.28 -5.79 -11.72
CA LYS A 909 23.69 -5.61 -13.05
C LYS A 909 24.67 -5.97 -14.17
N ILE A 910 24.18 -6.48 -15.31
CA ILE A 910 24.82 -6.36 -16.62
C ILE A 910 23.78 -5.93 -17.66
N LYS A 911 24.10 -4.88 -18.43
CA LYS A 911 23.39 -4.37 -19.62
C LYS A 911 24.06 -4.92 -20.87
N GLU A 912 23.30 -5.09 -21.97
CA GLU A 912 23.76 -4.79 -23.33
C GLU A 912 22.58 -4.63 -24.31
N GLN A 913 22.74 -3.78 -25.35
CA GLN A 913 21.63 -3.05 -25.96
C GLN A 913 21.78 -2.75 -27.47
N ARG A 914 20.89 -3.27 -28.32
CA ARG A 914 20.50 -2.77 -29.68
C ARG A 914 19.36 -3.64 -30.26
N PRO A 915 18.51 -3.14 -31.19
CA PRO A 915 17.92 -1.80 -31.30
C PRO A 915 16.45 -1.78 -30.83
N ARG A 916 16.02 -0.65 -30.27
CA ARG A 916 14.70 -0.41 -29.65
C ARG A 916 14.06 0.82 -30.32
N LEU A 917 12.87 1.24 -29.86
CA LEU A 917 12.12 2.45 -30.30
C LEU A 917 12.93 3.76 -30.53
N SER A 918 14.19 3.82 -30.08
CA SER A 918 15.19 4.84 -30.40
C SER A 918 15.48 5.05 -31.90
N GLU A 919 15.00 4.17 -32.78
CA GLU A 919 15.18 4.29 -34.24
C GLU A 919 14.05 5.06 -34.95
N ILE A 920 12.98 5.44 -34.24
CA ILE A 920 11.95 6.33 -34.80
C ILE A 920 12.53 7.75 -34.85
N ALA A 921 12.53 8.37 -36.04
CA ALA A 921 12.93 9.76 -36.21
C ALA A 921 11.89 10.70 -35.55
N TRP A 922 12.04 10.92 -34.24
CA TRP A 922 11.22 11.85 -33.46
C TRP A 922 11.50 13.31 -33.78
N GLU A 923 12.40 13.61 -34.72
CA GLU A 923 12.62 14.91 -35.33
C GLU A 923 12.36 14.75 -36.85
N PRO A 924 11.57 15.62 -37.50
CA PRO A 924 11.49 15.59 -38.95
C PRO A 924 12.86 15.94 -39.55
N PRO A 925 13.15 15.51 -40.78
CA PRO A 925 14.39 15.86 -41.47
C PRO A 925 14.53 17.39 -41.55
N LYS A 926 15.74 17.90 -41.30
CA LYS A 926 16.03 19.32 -41.52
C LYS A 926 15.77 19.61 -43.01
N PRO A 927 15.08 20.71 -43.36
CA PRO A 927 14.98 21.10 -44.75
C PRO A 927 16.39 21.25 -45.31
N ASN A 928 16.68 20.56 -46.41
CA ASN A 928 17.91 20.78 -47.15
C ASN A 928 17.92 22.24 -47.59
N LEU A 929 18.74 23.06 -46.95
CA LEU A 929 19.15 24.33 -47.49
C LEU A 929 20.07 24.01 -48.68
N GLN A 930 19.49 23.87 -49.86
CA GLN A 930 20.18 24.06 -51.13
C GLN A 930 19.94 25.48 -51.62
#